data_AF-A0A2H5AVX3-F1
#
_entry.id   AF-A0A2H5AVX3-F1
#
_cell.length_a   1.000
_cell.length_b   1.000
_cell.length_c   1.000
_cell.angle_alpha   90.00
_cell.angle_beta   90.00
_cell.angle_gamma   90.00
#
_symmetry.space_group_name_H-M   'P 1'
#
loop_
_entity.id
_entity.type
_entity.pdbx_description
1 polymer ?
#
loop_
_entity_poly.entity_id
_entity_poly.type
_entity_poly.pdbx_seq_one_letter_code
_entity_poly.pdbx_strand_id
1 'polypeptide(L)'
;MTDQLGTLLRQLRRRAGLTQEQVAERSGVSVRTIRRLETGKSADHRLGTVHLLADALQVTPEDRQRLAATLASTRAAAADQSATAEEAAPAAAPEAQPLAVEPQSVATEAVDAAPGPPDEQPPPAAPAPPEAPAPYAVPEPFLAPGPVAGELGEAARVLASEIRRRWRREEEQRQVHDPYPLPVRWEPAPAGLTDRPENVQRLGPGASAAELDLSGDLRGVAEVYRRISSGRLVVLGRAGSGKSILTIRFVLDLLESTPVGPGGTARVPVIFSLGAWDPTTTALSDWLTERLLRDHPHLARRGPGGTTLAAALIDADLVLPVLDGFDELAEGLRRDALAALNATSMPLVLTSRRPEYAAAVRAAHSPLVWAAGIELTDLTLDTLAGYLPRTARAVAPEPGATGRTSVWDGVLAELRAGGTPARAHLAAVLTTPLMVILARTLYSDAPDRDPAELLDLDRFPTARAVEEHLLAGFVPTVYRPRPAGPPAGGGAARSWAPDRAQHWLGHLADHLVRLDRERQDLAWWQIGDSLRLSTRVLAVVLGTALCVAVADWLIAPVLYRVGAGEVFLQGAMMGPVAGLAFGAVYAVLSAYGGRTLFEPARVQLRLPRTLPGENGGGFGRHIGRVFLRRFVSGLLGGAVMGTGCACALLLERWVYLGVPITNPAVLKGTAINMVCFGLVFGLSAGLIFGLVAALETPVDTASAATPTSLLAANRATVGRQLLVMAPLFTLTIAFGGRLLIDLLQGPLGPLFWTVPDGLFIGVVAGLGGGAAYVLTFTAWGQWLLFGRFWLPLTGRLPWAAVAFLDDAYRRGVLRRTGAVYQFRHIRLQHHLGQHYRTRRRNYRPATFDPGH
;
A
#
# COMPACT_ATOMS: atom_id res chain seq x y z
N MET A 1 36.95 25.58 3.78
CA MET A 1 36.83 26.84 3.01
C MET A 1 35.36 27.11 2.70
N THR A 2 34.96 28.36 2.45
CA THR A 2 33.61 28.70 1.95
C THR A 2 33.47 28.33 0.47
N ASP A 3 32.31 27.83 0.04
CA ASP A 3 32.04 27.41 -1.35
C ASP A 3 32.16 28.62 -2.32
N GLN A 4 33.28 28.65 -3.05
CA GLN A 4 33.59 29.70 -4.02
C GLN A 4 32.64 29.67 -5.22
N LEU A 5 32.22 28.47 -5.65
CA LEU A 5 31.33 28.26 -6.79
C LEU A 5 29.93 28.81 -6.51
N GLY A 6 29.40 28.54 -5.31
CA GLY A 6 28.12 29.11 -4.86
C GLY A 6 28.14 30.65 -4.79
N THR A 7 29.28 31.23 -4.42
CA THR A 7 29.48 32.68 -4.39
C THR A 7 29.55 33.28 -5.80
N LEU A 8 30.30 32.64 -6.71
CA LEU A 8 30.47 33.06 -8.10
C LEU A 8 29.15 32.99 -8.88
N LEU A 9 28.38 31.90 -8.76
CA LEU A 9 27.05 31.78 -9.38
C LEU A 9 26.10 32.92 -8.91
N ARG A 10 26.13 33.27 -7.62
CA ARG A 10 25.32 34.38 -7.09
C ARG A 10 25.76 35.76 -7.61
N GLN A 11 27.04 35.95 -7.89
CA GLN A 11 27.55 37.18 -8.52
C GLN A 11 27.12 37.25 -10.00
N LEU A 12 27.30 36.17 -10.76
CA LEU A 12 26.94 36.09 -12.18
C LEU A 12 25.43 36.30 -12.39
N ARG A 13 24.58 35.69 -11.56
CA ARG A 13 23.13 35.95 -11.59
C ARG A 13 22.78 37.41 -11.29
N ARG A 14 23.44 38.05 -10.31
CA ARG A 14 23.23 39.47 -10.01
C ARG A 14 23.67 40.37 -11.18
N ARG A 15 24.78 40.04 -11.86
CA ARG A 15 25.26 40.72 -13.07
C ARG A 15 24.27 40.60 -14.23
N ALA A 16 23.61 39.46 -14.37
CA ALA A 16 22.54 39.23 -15.35
C ALA A 16 21.18 39.86 -14.96
N GLY A 17 21.04 40.42 -13.76
CA GLY A 17 19.80 41.06 -13.28
C GLY A 17 18.65 40.11 -12.92
N LEU A 18 18.87 38.80 -12.89
CA LEU A 18 17.80 37.80 -12.78
C LEU A 18 17.52 37.37 -11.32
N THR A 19 16.26 37.05 -11.00
CA THR A 19 15.90 36.39 -9.73
C THR A 19 16.22 34.88 -9.75
N GLN A 20 16.14 34.20 -8.61
CA GLN A 20 16.37 32.73 -8.58
C GLN A 20 15.24 31.98 -9.35
N GLU A 21 14.05 32.56 -9.39
CA GLU A 21 12.86 32.08 -10.10
C GLU A 21 13.04 32.21 -11.62
N GLN A 22 13.50 33.37 -12.10
CA GLN A 22 13.75 33.60 -13.52
C GLN A 22 14.90 32.73 -14.07
N VAL A 23 15.93 32.47 -13.26
CA VAL A 23 16.99 31.51 -13.66
C VAL A 23 16.47 30.07 -13.61
N ALA A 24 15.58 29.72 -12.69
CA ALA A 24 14.97 28.39 -12.65
C ALA A 24 14.12 28.11 -13.89
N GLU A 25 13.29 29.08 -14.30
CA GLU A 25 12.48 29.03 -15.51
C GLU A 25 13.34 28.89 -16.77
N ARG A 26 14.44 29.66 -16.88
CA ARG A 26 15.35 29.61 -18.05
C ARG A 26 16.28 28.39 -18.11
N SER A 27 16.57 27.73 -16.98
CA SER A 27 17.50 26.59 -16.92
C SER A 27 16.81 25.23 -16.76
N GLY A 28 15.52 25.21 -16.45
CA GLY A 28 14.80 24.01 -15.97
C GLY A 28 15.24 23.53 -14.57
N VAL A 29 16.18 24.21 -13.92
CA VAL A 29 16.73 23.81 -12.60
C VAL A 29 15.91 24.45 -11.49
N SER A 30 15.29 23.64 -10.62
CA SER A 30 14.40 24.17 -9.56
C SER A 30 15.04 25.28 -8.70
N VAL A 31 14.22 26.28 -8.30
CA VAL A 31 14.62 27.38 -7.40
C VAL A 31 15.30 26.86 -6.12
N ARG A 32 14.83 25.72 -5.59
CA ARG A 32 15.41 25.04 -4.42
C ARG A 32 16.84 24.56 -4.67
N THR A 33 17.12 24.07 -5.88
CA THR A 33 18.47 23.63 -6.29
C THR A 33 19.39 24.83 -6.47
N ILE A 34 18.95 25.88 -7.15
CA ILE A 34 19.70 27.15 -7.31
C ILE A 34 20.05 27.74 -5.94
N ARG A 35 19.07 27.83 -5.04
CA ARG A 35 19.27 28.31 -3.67
C ARG A 35 20.21 27.43 -2.85
N ARG A 36 20.26 26.11 -3.08
CA ARG A 36 21.22 25.21 -2.42
C ARG A 36 22.66 25.41 -2.92
N LEU A 37 22.83 25.67 -4.22
CA LEU A 37 24.12 25.99 -4.83
C LEU A 37 24.62 27.36 -4.35
N GLU A 38 23.80 28.42 -4.43
CA GLU A 38 24.16 29.78 -3.95
C GLU A 38 24.38 29.89 -2.43
N THR A 39 24.11 28.83 -1.65
CA THR A 39 24.34 28.80 -0.19
C THR A 39 25.44 27.83 0.25
N GLY A 40 26.15 27.18 -0.68
CA GLY A 40 27.31 26.34 -0.36
C GLY A 40 27.00 25.09 0.45
N LYS A 41 25.79 24.51 0.28
CA LYS A 41 25.31 23.34 1.05
C LYS A 41 25.21 22.07 0.20
N SER A 42 26.15 21.88 -0.72
CA SER A 42 26.30 20.68 -1.55
C SER A 42 27.78 20.32 -1.59
N ALA A 43 28.16 19.13 -1.13
CA ALA A 43 29.53 18.62 -1.23
C ALA A 43 29.82 17.95 -2.59
N ASP A 44 28.76 17.71 -3.38
CA ASP A 44 28.84 17.28 -4.78
C ASP A 44 28.10 18.31 -5.66
N HIS A 45 28.75 18.72 -6.74
CA HIS A 45 28.28 19.71 -7.72
C HIS A 45 28.20 19.04 -9.09
N ARG A 46 27.02 18.52 -9.44
CA ARG A 46 26.77 17.87 -10.74
C ARG A 46 27.03 18.84 -11.90
N LEU A 47 28.08 18.56 -12.68
CA LEU A 47 28.56 19.39 -13.81
C LEU A 47 27.43 19.88 -14.72
N GLY A 48 26.55 18.98 -15.18
CA GLY A 48 25.43 19.33 -16.06
C GLY A 48 24.49 20.39 -15.49
N THR A 49 24.29 20.43 -14.16
CA THR A 49 23.49 21.48 -13.51
C THR A 49 24.20 22.83 -13.53
N VAL A 50 25.54 22.87 -13.44
CA VAL A 50 26.31 24.12 -13.57
C VAL A 50 26.32 24.63 -15.01
N HIS A 51 26.41 23.73 -16.00
CA HIS A 51 26.27 24.09 -17.42
C HIS A 51 24.89 24.70 -17.74
N LEU A 52 23.80 24.04 -17.35
CA LEU A 52 22.44 24.59 -17.55
C LEU A 52 22.23 25.96 -16.91
N LEU A 53 22.88 26.24 -15.77
CA LEU A 53 22.86 27.55 -15.13
C LEU A 53 23.74 28.57 -15.85
N ALA A 54 24.93 28.18 -16.33
CA ALA A 54 25.80 29.04 -17.12
C ALA A 54 25.10 29.49 -18.44
N ASP A 55 24.41 28.56 -19.10
CA ASP A 55 23.72 28.81 -20.36
C ASP A 55 22.49 29.71 -20.16
N ALA A 56 21.69 29.45 -19.13
CA ALA A 56 20.55 30.29 -18.76
C ALA A 56 20.94 31.71 -18.27
N LEU A 57 22.16 31.86 -17.74
CA LEU A 57 22.76 33.15 -17.34
C LEU A 57 23.51 33.87 -18.48
N GLN A 58 23.67 33.24 -19.66
CA GLN A 58 24.41 33.78 -20.82
C GLN A 58 25.82 34.29 -20.46
N VAL A 59 26.55 33.56 -19.60
CA VAL A 59 27.87 33.99 -19.13
C VAL A 59 28.93 33.97 -20.24
N THR A 60 29.92 34.86 -20.13
CA THR A 60 31.01 35.00 -21.10
C THR A 60 31.92 33.76 -21.13
N PRO A 61 32.73 33.55 -22.20
CA PRO A 61 33.73 32.49 -22.22
C PRO A 61 34.69 32.52 -21.04
N GLU A 62 35.13 33.72 -20.60
CA GLU A 62 35.95 33.89 -19.39
C GLU A 62 35.21 33.43 -18.12
N ASP A 63 33.95 33.82 -17.94
CA ASP A 63 33.19 33.45 -16.74
C ASP A 63 32.84 31.95 -16.74
N ARG A 64 32.69 31.31 -17.90
CA ARG A 64 32.66 29.84 -18.03
C ARG A 64 33.99 29.19 -17.63
N GLN A 65 35.14 29.74 -18.04
CA GLN A 65 36.46 29.24 -17.61
C GLN A 65 36.66 29.40 -16.09
N ARG A 66 36.24 30.51 -15.49
CA ARG A 66 36.26 30.73 -14.02
C ARG A 66 35.39 29.71 -13.27
N LEU A 67 34.20 29.41 -13.78
CA LEU A 67 33.32 28.35 -13.23
C LEU A 67 33.97 26.97 -13.31
N ALA A 68 34.60 26.62 -14.44
CA ALA A 68 35.30 25.35 -14.61
C ALA A 68 36.52 25.23 -13.66
N ALA A 69 37.31 26.30 -13.51
CA ALA A 69 38.45 26.34 -12.60
C ALA A 69 38.04 26.16 -11.12
N THR A 70 36.95 26.80 -10.67
CA THR A 70 36.42 26.62 -9.31
C THR A 70 35.83 25.23 -9.06
N LEU A 71 35.27 24.58 -10.09
CA LEU A 71 34.86 23.18 -10.02
C LEU A 71 36.06 22.22 -9.89
N ALA A 72 37.16 22.49 -10.61
CA ALA A 72 38.37 21.69 -10.52
C ALA A 72 39.06 21.80 -9.14
N SER A 73 39.22 23.02 -8.61
CA SER A 73 39.83 23.22 -7.29
C SER A 73 38.99 22.64 -6.15
N THR A 74 37.66 22.73 -6.24
CA THR A 74 36.74 22.13 -5.24
C THR A 74 36.85 20.60 -5.22
N ARG A 75 37.06 19.96 -6.37
CA ARG A 75 37.28 18.50 -6.47
C ARG A 75 38.64 18.09 -5.90
N ALA A 76 39.71 18.82 -6.22
CA ALA A 76 41.04 18.55 -5.65
C ALA A 76 41.03 18.63 -4.12
N ALA A 77 40.45 19.70 -3.56
CA ALA A 77 40.33 19.88 -2.11
C ALA A 77 39.47 18.80 -1.42
N ALA A 78 38.51 18.17 -2.12
CA ALA A 78 37.72 17.06 -1.60
C ALA A 78 38.50 15.72 -1.61
N ALA A 79 39.40 15.51 -2.57
CA ALA A 79 40.29 14.35 -2.60
C ALA A 79 41.30 14.38 -1.44
N ASP A 80 41.98 15.51 -1.20
CA ASP A 80 42.91 15.68 -0.06
C ASP A 80 42.24 15.42 1.29
N GLN A 81 41.01 15.93 1.49
CA GLN A 81 40.20 15.70 2.69
C GLN A 81 39.71 14.25 2.83
N SER A 82 39.78 13.44 1.76
CA SER A 82 39.45 12.01 1.82
C SER A 82 40.69 11.20 2.23
N ALA A 83 41.84 11.46 1.62
CA ALA A 83 43.11 10.81 1.98
C ALA A 83 43.53 11.10 3.42
N THR A 84 43.49 12.36 3.84
CA THR A 84 43.86 12.77 5.22
C THR A 84 42.89 12.30 6.30
N ALA A 85 41.70 11.80 5.94
CA ALA A 85 40.76 11.18 6.87
C ALA A 85 41.02 9.67 7.08
N GLU A 86 41.68 9.01 6.14
CA GLU A 86 41.96 7.56 6.19
C GLU A 86 43.21 7.25 7.05
N GLU A 87 44.15 8.19 7.13
CA GLU A 87 45.37 8.10 7.96
C GLU A 87 45.11 8.44 9.46
N ALA A 88 43.91 8.91 9.81
CA ALA A 88 43.60 9.53 11.12
C ALA A 88 42.66 8.69 12.02
N ALA A 89 42.80 7.36 12.03
CA ALA A 89 42.04 6.45 12.88
C ALA A 89 42.89 5.86 14.04
N PRO A 90 42.52 6.06 15.32
CA PRO A 90 43.36 5.61 16.44
C PRO A 90 43.21 4.11 16.72
N ALA A 91 44.31 3.36 16.64
CA ALA A 91 44.38 1.97 17.08
C ALA A 91 44.54 1.89 18.60
N ALA A 92 43.70 1.09 19.26
CA ALA A 92 43.83 0.76 20.68
C ALA A 92 44.42 -0.65 20.85
N ALA A 93 45.57 -0.75 21.51
CA ALA A 93 46.29 -2.00 21.76
C ALA A 93 45.88 -2.65 23.10
N PRO A 94 46.28 -3.91 23.32
CA PRO A 94 46.76 -4.39 24.61
C PRO A 94 48.30 -4.49 24.61
N GLU A 95 48.93 -4.27 25.77
CA GLU A 95 50.39 -4.18 25.90
C GLU A 95 51.10 -5.54 26.02
N ALA A 96 52.32 -5.61 25.49
CA ALA A 96 53.40 -6.44 26.00
C ALA A 96 54.74 -5.70 25.78
N GLN A 97 55.50 -5.48 26.86
CA GLN A 97 56.78 -4.78 26.87
C GLN A 97 57.95 -5.79 27.04
N PRO A 98 59.24 -5.37 27.09
CA PRO A 98 60.01 -4.91 25.93
C PRO A 98 61.38 -5.60 25.84
N LEU A 99 62.19 -5.28 24.81
CA LEU A 99 63.66 -5.16 24.89
C LEU A 99 64.18 -4.44 23.64
N ALA A 100 65.40 -3.90 23.69
CA ALA A 100 65.89 -2.88 22.75
C ALA A 100 67.34 -3.12 22.27
N VAL A 101 67.75 -2.30 21.28
CA VAL A 101 69.10 -1.76 20.98
C VAL A 101 69.43 -1.79 19.45
N GLU A 102 69.85 -0.62 18.96
CA GLU A 102 70.35 -0.24 17.61
C GLU A 102 71.84 -0.70 17.40
N PRO A 103 72.66 -0.31 16.37
CA PRO A 103 72.49 0.75 15.35
C PRO A 103 73.07 0.57 13.90
N GLN A 104 72.70 1.52 13.01
CA GLN A 104 73.50 2.12 11.89
C GLN A 104 73.99 1.19 10.73
N SER A 105 74.35 1.65 9.51
CA SER A 105 74.36 2.94 8.76
C SER A 105 74.20 2.61 7.23
N VAL A 106 74.51 3.34 6.13
CA VAL A 106 75.35 4.51 5.72
C VAL A 106 74.70 5.19 4.47
N ALA A 107 75.27 6.28 3.93
CA ALA A 107 75.05 6.81 2.56
C ALA A 107 75.93 6.05 1.52
N THR A 108 76.31 6.46 0.28
CA THR A 108 76.43 7.75 -0.47
C THR A 108 76.52 7.38 -2.00
N GLU A 109 76.74 8.17 -3.09
CA GLU A 109 77.09 9.59 -3.43
C GLU A 109 76.72 9.88 -4.93
N ALA A 110 77.01 11.08 -5.48
CA ALA A 110 76.85 11.41 -6.92
C ALA A 110 77.82 12.53 -7.40
N VAL A 111 78.29 12.52 -8.67
CA VAL A 111 79.23 13.52 -9.27
C VAL A 111 79.01 13.75 -10.80
N ASP A 112 79.40 14.94 -11.29
CA ASP A 112 79.24 15.58 -12.63
C ASP A 112 79.91 14.99 -13.89
N ALA A 113 79.42 15.43 -15.09
CA ALA A 113 80.23 15.97 -16.21
C ALA A 113 79.40 16.70 -17.31
N ALA A 114 80.01 17.63 -18.08
CA ALA A 114 79.48 18.39 -19.24
C ALA A 114 80.64 18.79 -20.21
N PRO A 115 80.55 19.67 -21.24
CA PRO A 115 79.42 20.31 -21.98
C PRO A 115 79.55 20.28 -23.55
N GLY A 116 78.61 20.89 -24.32
CA GLY A 116 78.78 21.15 -25.78
C GLY A 116 77.55 21.77 -26.52
N PRO A 117 77.68 22.56 -27.62
CA PRO A 117 76.58 23.39 -28.20
C PRO A 117 76.17 22.98 -29.67
N PRO A 118 75.61 23.83 -30.58
CA PRO A 118 74.22 23.65 -31.06
C PRO A 118 74.00 23.62 -32.61
N ASP A 119 72.71 23.73 -33.00
CA ASP A 119 72.11 24.14 -34.31
C ASP A 119 71.72 23.11 -35.41
N GLU A 120 70.73 23.56 -36.21
CA GLU A 120 70.13 23.09 -37.48
C GLU A 120 69.20 21.84 -37.55
N GLN A 121 68.25 21.89 -38.50
CA GLN A 121 67.08 20.99 -38.64
C GLN A 121 67.03 20.29 -40.02
N PRO A 122 66.62 19.00 -40.10
CA PRO A 122 66.21 18.36 -41.36
C PRO A 122 64.74 18.61 -41.77
N PRO A 123 64.39 18.51 -43.07
CA PRO A 123 63.05 18.74 -43.63
C PRO A 123 62.09 17.52 -43.51
N PRO A 124 60.77 17.66 -43.84
CA PRO A 124 59.73 16.74 -43.37
C PRO A 124 59.50 15.48 -44.23
N ALA A 125 58.92 14.46 -43.59
CA ALA A 125 58.38 13.25 -44.23
C ALA A 125 56.83 13.22 -44.18
N ALA A 126 56.22 12.44 -45.07
CA ALA A 126 54.77 12.41 -45.30
C ALA A 126 53.95 11.78 -44.13
N PRO A 127 52.66 12.14 -43.96
CA PRO A 127 51.82 11.58 -42.91
C PRO A 127 51.52 10.10 -43.14
N ALA A 128 51.60 9.31 -42.06
CA ALA A 128 51.12 7.93 -42.03
C ALA A 128 49.58 7.88 -42.12
N PRO A 129 48.98 6.79 -42.66
CA PRO A 129 47.54 6.59 -42.58
C PRO A 129 47.10 6.44 -41.12
N PRO A 130 45.86 6.85 -40.76
CA PRO A 130 45.36 6.70 -39.39
C PRO A 130 45.25 5.22 -39.01
N GLU A 131 45.67 4.90 -37.79
CA GLU A 131 45.50 3.55 -37.23
C GLU A 131 44.02 3.15 -37.21
N ALA A 132 43.75 1.88 -37.51
CA ALA A 132 42.41 1.33 -37.33
C ALA A 132 42.05 1.35 -35.83
N PRO A 133 40.83 1.75 -35.45
CA PRO A 133 40.44 1.73 -34.05
C PRO A 133 40.55 0.32 -33.48
N ALA A 134 41.16 0.19 -32.30
CA ALA A 134 41.32 -1.09 -31.62
C ALA A 134 39.96 -1.82 -31.50
N PRO A 135 39.94 -3.16 -31.64
CA PRO A 135 38.69 -3.92 -31.60
C PRO A 135 37.97 -3.65 -30.29
N TYR A 136 36.74 -3.13 -30.38
CA TYR A 136 35.89 -2.86 -29.22
C TYR A 136 35.75 -4.12 -28.37
N ALA A 137 36.23 -4.06 -27.13
CA ALA A 137 36.09 -5.16 -26.19
C ALA A 137 34.60 -5.51 -26.02
N VAL A 138 34.28 -6.79 -26.17
CA VAL A 138 32.92 -7.29 -25.90
C VAL A 138 32.59 -6.98 -24.44
N PRO A 139 31.46 -6.32 -24.14
CA PRO A 139 31.10 -6.03 -22.76
C PRO A 139 30.96 -7.32 -21.94
N GLU A 140 31.70 -7.43 -20.84
CA GLU A 140 31.51 -8.55 -19.90
C GLU A 140 30.07 -8.57 -19.36
N PRO A 141 29.51 -9.76 -19.06
CA PRO A 141 28.16 -9.88 -18.52
C PRO A 141 28.00 -9.08 -17.22
N PHE A 142 26.85 -8.41 -17.11
CA PHE A 142 26.53 -7.40 -16.08
C PHE A 142 27.22 -7.62 -14.73
N LEU A 143 28.23 -6.79 -14.43
CA LEU A 143 28.91 -6.78 -13.13
C LEU A 143 27.91 -6.56 -12.00
N ALA A 144 27.89 -7.50 -11.05
CA ALA A 144 27.20 -7.30 -9.79
C ALA A 144 27.72 -6.01 -9.09
N PRO A 145 26.86 -5.26 -8.38
CA PRO A 145 27.31 -4.06 -7.67
C PRO A 145 28.46 -4.42 -6.71
N GLY A 146 29.50 -3.60 -6.67
CA GLY A 146 30.69 -3.86 -5.84
C GLY A 146 30.34 -4.06 -4.35
N PRO A 147 31.18 -4.75 -3.56
CA PRO A 147 30.84 -5.20 -2.21
C PRO A 147 30.51 -4.05 -1.26
N VAL A 148 29.22 -3.82 -1.03
CA VAL A 148 28.71 -2.76 -0.16
C VAL A 148 28.85 -3.18 1.31
N ALA A 149 30.02 -2.85 1.87
CA ALA A 149 30.30 -3.01 3.30
C ALA A 149 29.42 -2.07 4.17
N GLY A 150 29.25 -2.44 5.44
CA GLY A 150 28.55 -1.61 6.43
C GLY A 150 27.02 -1.76 6.48
N GLU A 151 26.35 -0.75 7.05
CA GLU A 151 24.92 -0.79 7.43
C GLU A 151 23.98 -1.06 6.24
N LEU A 152 24.32 -0.57 5.04
CA LEU A 152 23.50 -0.75 3.84
C LEU A 152 23.51 -2.20 3.33
N GLY A 153 24.65 -2.88 3.41
CA GLY A 153 24.77 -4.31 3.10
C GLY A 153 24.01 -5.18 4.10
N GLU A 154 24.05 -4.84 5.40
CA GLU A 154 23.22 -5.50 6.42
C GLU A 154 21.72 -5.32 6.14
N ALA A 155 21.28 -4.09 5.83
CA ALA A 155 19.89 -3.80 5.48
C ALA A 155 19.40 -4.62 4.27
N ALA A 156 20.24 -4.76 3.23
CA ALA A 156 19.94 -5.60 2.07
C ALA A 156 19.81 -7.10 2.46
N ARG A 157 20.72 -7.63 3.29
CA ARG A 157 20.67 -9.03 3.75
C ARG A 157 19.45 -9.31 4.63
N VAL A 158 19.08 -8.38 5.53
CA VAL A 158 17.86 -8.47 6.34
C VAL A 158 16.62 -8.49 5.43
N LEU A 159 16.50 -7.53 4.51
CA LEU A 159 15.39 -7.43 3.55
C LEU A 159 15.24 -8.69 2.70
N ALA A 160 16.34 -9.21 2.13
CA ALA A 160 16.37 -10.46 1.38
C ALA A 160 15.86 -11.65 2.22
N SER A 161 16.25 -11.73 3.50
CA SER A 161 15.80 -12.78 4.40
C SER A 161 14.30 -12.70 4.73
N GLU A 162 13.74 -11.49 4.89
CA GLU A 162 12.31 -11.28 5.10
C GLU A 162 11.50 -11.65 3.85
N ILE A 163 11.96 -11.23 2.68
CA ILE A 163 11.31 -11.48 1.39
C ILE A 163 11.29 -12.97 1.07
N ARG A 164 12.41 -13.70 1.25
CA ARG A 164 12.46 -15.17 1.12
C ARG A 164 11.47 -15.84 2.07
N ARG A 165 11.47 -15.44 3.36
CA ARG A 165 10.50 -15.94 4.37
C ARG A 165 9.05 -15.55 4.09
N ARG A 166 8.78 -14.46 3.35
CA ARG A 166 7.42 -14.02 2.98
C ARG A 166 6.89 -14.85 1.83
N TRP A 167 7.62 -14.89 0.72
CA TRP A 167 7.12 -15.50 -0.51
C TRP A 167 7.11 -17.03 -0.46
N ARG A 168 8.05 -17.69 0.22
CA ARG A 168 7.99 -19.16 0.40
C ARG A 168 6.71 -19.59 1.15
N ARG A 169 6.32 -18.89 2.21
CA ARG A 169 5.04 -19.14 2.92
C ARG A 169 3.81 -18.89 2.04
N GLU A 170 3.84 -17.85 1.20
CA GLU A 170 2.73 -17.58 0.29
C GLU A 170 2.64 -18.64 -0.84
N GLU A 171 3.77 -19.19 -1.26
CA GLU A 171 3.88 -20.29 -2.22
C GLU A 171 3.41 -21.64 -1.66
N GLU A 172 3.84 -21.98 -0.44
CA GLU A 172 3.35 -23.12 0.35
C GLU A 172 1.82 -23.06 0.48
N GLN A 173 1.28 -21.91 0.91
CA GLN A 173 -0.16 -21.65 1.02
C GLN A 173 -0.90 -21.72 -0.32
N ARG A 174 -0.24 -21.37 -1.43
CA ARG A 174 -0.81 -21.48 -2.79
C ARG A 174 -0.84 -22.92 -3.32
N GLN A 175 -0.30 -23.90 -2.59
CA GLN A 175 -0.14 -25.31 -2.99
C GLN A 175 0.59 -25.51 -4.32
N VAL A 176 1.54 -24.62 -4.65
CA VAL A 176 2.25 -24.67 -5.95
C VAL A 176 3.09 -25.95 -6.09
N HIS A 177 3.59 -26.51 -4.99
CA HIS A 177 4.41 -27.74 -4.99
C HIS A 177 3.62 -29.04 -4.83
N ASP A 178 2.29 -29.00 -4.81
CA ASP A 178 1.44 -30.17 -4.63
C ASP A 178 0.77 -30.49 -5.98
N PRO A 179 1.01 -31.65 -6.63
CA PRO A 179 2.13 -32.57 -6.42
C PRO A 179 3.47 -32.02 -6.93
N TYR A 180 3.43 -30.96 -7.77
CA TYR A 180 4.57 -30.14 -8.21
C TYR A 180 4.04 -28.91 -8.99
N PRO A 181 4.89 -27.89 -9.30
CA PRO A 181 4.46 -26.71 -10.05
C PRO A 181 3.90 -27.04 -11.44
N LEU A 182 2.75 -26.44 -11.76
CA LEU A 182 2.12 -26.56 -13.08
C LEU A 182 3.12 -26.08 -14.17
N PRO A 183 3.34 -26.83 -15.27
CA PRO A 183 4.39 -26.51 -16.24
C PRO A 183 3.98 -25.35 -17.18
N VAL A 184 3.94 -24.14 -16.63
CA VAL A 184 3.76 -22.90 -17.41
C VAL A 184 5.03 -22.66 -18.23
N ARG A 185 4.85 -22.39 -19.53
CA ARG A 185 5.91 -22.09 -20.49
C ARG A 185 5.80 -20.66 -21.00
N TRP A 186 6.84 -20.19 -21.68
CA TRP A 186 6.82 -18.95 -22.45
C TRP A 186 7.69 -19.05 -23.70
N GLU A 187 7.42 -18.13 -24.62
CA GLU A 187 8.17 -17.90 -25.84
C GLU A 187 8.66 -16.44 -25.86
N PRO A 188 9.62 -16.06 -26.74
CA PRO A 188 10.00 -14.67 -26.93
C PRO A 188 8.78 -13.80 -27.29
N ALA A 189 8.66 -12.62 -26.68
CA ALA A 189 7.57 -11.70 -26.98
C ALA A 189 7.68 -11.16 -28.43
N PRO A 190 6.56 -10.80 -29.09
CA PRO A 190 6.59 -10.23 -30.44
C PRO A 190 7.48 -8.99 -30.54
N ALA A 191 8.40 -8.95 -31.50
CA ALA A 191 9.44 -7.94 -31.63
C ALA A 191 8.94 -6.47 -31.66
N GLY A 192 7.69 -6.23 -32.08
CA GLY A 192 7.06 -4.90 -32.00
C GLY A 192 6.67 -4.43 -30.59
N LEU A 193 6.98 -5.21 -29.54
CA LEU A 193 6.70 -4.92 -28.13
C LEU A 193 7.98 -4.86 -27.26
N THR A 194 9.14 -5.23 -27.81
CA THR A 194 10.46 -5.22 -27.16
C THR A 194 11.35 -4.16 -27.78
N ASP A 195 12.46 -3.83 -27.12
CA ASP A 195 13.52 -3.06 -27.77
C ASP A 195 14.34 -3.97 -28.73
N ARG A 196 15.22 -3.39 -29.54
CA ARG A 196 16.07 -4.11 -30.49
C ARG A 196 17.11 -4.98 -29.77
N PRO A 197 17.53 -6.14 -30.34
CA PRO A 197 18.50 -7.03 -29.70
C PRO A 197 19.80 -6.37 -29.27
N GLU A 198 20.33 -5.41 -30.04
CA GLU A 198 21.56 -4.67 -29.75
C GLU A 198 21.39 -3.79 -28.50
N ASN A 199 20.23 -3.14 -28.38
CA ASN A 199 19.86 -2.31 -27.23
C ASN A 199 19.68 -3.17 -25.96
N VAL A 200 19.07 -4.35 -26.09
CA VAL A 200 18.89 -5.32 -24.99
C VAL A 200 20.23 -5.88 -24.51
N GLN A 201 21.16 -6.14 -25.43
CA GLN A 201 22.51 -6.62 -25.14
C GLN A 201 23.51 -5.51 -24.76
N ARG A 202 23.06 -4.24 -24.77
CA ARG A 202 23.87 -3.05 -24.43
C ARG A 202 25.10 -2.85 -25.34
N LEU A 203 24.99 -3.25 -26.60
CA LEU A 203 26.09 -3.22 -27.57
C LEU A 203 26.39 -1.80 -28.11
N GLY A 204 27.63 -1.60 -28.55
CA GLY A 204 28.06 -0.37 -29.21
C GLY A 204 27.58 -0.27 -30.67
N PRO A 205 27.62 0.94 -31.28
CA PRO A 205 27.22 1.13 -32.67
C PRO A 205 28.02 0.23 -33.63
N GLY A 206 27.33 -0.50 -34.50
CA GLY A 206 27.93 -1.39 -35.49
C GLY A 206 28.25 -2.81 -35.02
N ALA A 207 28.11 -3.13 -33.72
CA ALA A 207 28.22 -4.49 -33.24
C ALA A 207 26.93 -5.30 -33.50
N SER A 208 27.08 -6.56 -33.94
CA SER A 208 25.95 -7.47 -34.16
C SER A 208 25.49 -8.13 -32.86
N ALA A 209 24.17 -8.21 -32.67
CA ALA A 209 23.58 -8.94 -31.55
C ALA A 209 23.72 -10.47 -31.71
N ALA A 210 24.01 -11.16 -30.61
CA ALA A 210 23.91 -12.61 -30.52
C ALA A 210 22.43 -13.05 -30.45
N GLU A 211 22.13 -14.29 -30.85
CA GLU A 211 20.78 -14.83 -30.67
C GLU A 211 20.55 -15.21 -29.20
N LEU A 212 19.53 -14.62 -28.58
CA LEU A 212 19.13 -14.90 -27.20
C LEU A 212 17.91 -15.83 -27.19
N ASP A 213 18.11 -17.10 -26.84
CA ASP A 213 17.00 -18.00 -26.52
C ASP A 213 16.30 -17.54 -25.24
N LEU A 214 15.21 -16.79 -25.41
CA LEU A 214 14.35 -16.35 -24.31
C LEU A 214 13.22 -17.34 -24.01
N SER A 215 13.14 -18.51 -24.65
CA SER A 215 12.11 -19.52 -24.36
C SER A 215 12.36 -20.22 -23.02
N GLY A 216 11.37 -20.92 -22.47
CA GLY A 216 11.56 -21.69 -21.25
C GLY A 216 10.29 -22.17 -20.53
N ASP A 217 10.50 -22.75 -19.35
CA ASP A 217 9.45 -23.09 -18.37
C ASP A 217 9.67 -22.37 -17.03
N LEU A 218 8.62 -22.38 -16.19
CA LEU A 218 8.52 -21.74 -14.87
C LEU A 218 9.77 -21.83 -13.95
N ARG A 219 10.66 -22.82 -14.14
CA ARG A 219 11.89 -23.01 -13.35
C ARG A 219 13.09 -22.21 -13.88
N GLY A 220 13.10 -21.84 -15.16
CA GLY A 220 14.21 -21.19 -15.85
C GLY A 220 14.20 -19.65 -15.80
N VAL A 221 13.22 -19.00 -15.18
CA VAL A 221 12.99 -17.54 -15.32
C VAL A 221 14.16 -16.70 -14.81
N ALA A 222 14.77 -17.09 -13.68
CA ALA A 222 15.95 -16.41 -13.14
C ALA A 222 17.23 -16.67 -13.96
N GLU A 223 17.26 -17.72 -14.78
CA GLU A 223 18.35 -18.01 -15.71
C GLU A 223 18.20 -17.23 -17.02
N VAL A 224 16.99 -17.18 -17.60
CA VAL A 224 16.68 -16.30 -18.75
C VAL A 224 16.98 -14.85 -18.38
N TYR A 225 16.55 -14.38 -17.20
CA TYR A 225 16.83 -13.01 -16.75
C TYR A 225 18.34 -12.71 -16.63
N ARG A 226 19.15 -13.64 -16.12
CA ARG A 226 20.61 -13.46 -16.00
C ARG A 226 21.34 -13.42 -17.35
N ARG A 227 20.72 -13.89 -18.44
CA ARG A 227 21.24 -13.78 -19.81
C ARG A 227 20.93 -12.42 -20.47
N ILE A 228 20.20 -11.52 -19.81
CA ILE A 228 19.82 -10.20 -20.35
C ILE A 228 20.77 -9.12 -19.82
N SER A 229 21.73 -8.67 -20.63
CA SER A 229 22.78 -7.70 -20.23
C SER A 229 22.24 -6.36 -19.72
N SER A 230 21.06 -5.93 -20.15
CA SER A 230 20.40 -4.72 -19.66
C SER A 230 19.74 -4.86 -18.28
N GLY A 231 19.53 -6.08 -17.78
CA GLY A 231 18.73 -6.35 -16.59
C GLY A 231 17.27 -5.90 -16.70
N ARG A 232 16.71 -5.81 -17.91
CA ARG A 232 15.32 -5.38 -18.15
C ARG A 232 14.52 -6.45 -18.88
N LEU A 233 13.40 -6.87 -18.26
CA LEU A 233 12.53 -7.93 -18.76
C LEU A 233 11.05 -7.53 -18.67
N VAL A 234 10.30 -7.69 -19.76
CA VAL A 234 8.84 -7.61 -19.79
C VAL A 234 8.24 -9.02 -19.83
N VAL A 235 7.34 -9.33 -18.90
CA VAL A 235 6.61 -10.60 -18.82
C VAL A 235 5.16 -10.37 -19.22
N LEU A 236 4.84 -10.71 -20.47
CA LEU A 236 3.49 -10.66 -21.03
C LEU A 236 2.73 -11.96 -20.78
N GLY A 237 1.41 -11.91 -20.87
CA GLY A 237 0.57 -13.10 -20.86
C GLY A 237 -0.91 -12.77 -20.62
N ARG A 238 -1.78 -13.72 -20.96
CA ARG A 238 -3.25 -13.59 -20.85
C ARG A 238 -3.71 -13.44 -19.38
N ALA A 239 -4.94 -12.97 -19.16
CA ALA A 239 -5.52 -12.92 -17.81
C ALA A 239 -5.77 -14.34 -17.28
N GLY A 240 -4.96 -14.77 -16.30
CA GLY A 240 -4.96 -16.13 -15.75
C GLY A 240 -3.76 -17.00 -16.16
N SER A 241 -2.86 -16.51 -17.02
CA SER A 241 -1.66 -17.23 -17.53
C SER A 241 -0.57 -17.55 -16.50
N GLY A 242 -0.74 -17.17 -15.22
CA GLY A 242 0.22 -17.50 -14.16
C GLY A 242 1.29 -16.44 -13.87
N LYS A 243 1.26 -15.24 -14.46
CA LYS A 243 2.21 -14.13 -14.21
C LYS A 243 2.62 -14.00 -12.74
N SER A 244 1.69 -13.68 -11.83
CA SER A 244 1.98 -13.53 -10.39
C SER A 244 2.35 -14.83 -9.63
N ILE A 245 2.61 -15.95 -10.31
CA ILE A 245 3.33 -17.14 -9.80
C ILE A 245 4.76 -17.13 -10.36
N LEU A 246 4.96 -16.87 -11.65
CA LEU A 246 6.28 -16.60 -12.24
C LEU A 246 7.00 -15.45 -11.50
N THR A 247 6.29 -14.37 -11.17
CA THR A 247 6.81 -13.24 -10.37
C THR A 247 7.35 -13.69 -9.00
N ILE A 248 6.72 -14.69 -8.37
CA ILE A 248 7.15 -15.24 -7.07
C ILE A 248 8.33 -16.22 -7.24
N ARG A 249 8.28 -17.06 -8.28
CA ARG A 249 9.38 -17.97 -8.62
C ARG A 249 10.65 -17.19 -8.91
N PHE A 250 10.60 -16.24 -9.84
CA PHE A 250 11.71 -15.34 -10.14
C PHE A 250 12.36 -14.73 -8.89
N VAL A 251 11.55 -14.23 -7.95
CA VAL A 251 12.03 -13.66 -6.68
C VAL A 251 12.70 -14.71 -5.79
N LEU A 252 12.11 -15.90 -5.64
CA LEU A 252 12.67 -16.98 -4.82
C LEU A 252 13.90 -17.61 -5.45
N ASP A 253 13.86 -17.95 -6.74
CA ASP A 253 14.95 -18.58 -7.49
C ASP A 253 16.18 -17.67 -7.55
N LEU A 254 16.01 -16.35 -7.73
CA LEU A 254 17.11 -15.38 -7.66
C LEU A 254 17.67 -15.25 -6.22
N LEU A 255 16.80 -15.30 -5.21
CA LEU A 255 17.20 -15.30 -3.79
C LEU A 255 17.81 -16.62 -3.30
N GLU A 256 17.55 -17.75 -3.93
CA GLU A 256 18.16 -19.05 -3.57
C GLU A 256 19.44 -19.30 -4.37
N SER A 257 19.52 -18.81 -5.62
CA SER A 257 20.72 -18.89 -6.47
C SER A 257 21.82 -17.88 -6.12
N THR A 258 21.60 -16.96 -5.17
CA THR A 258 22.66 -16.06 -4.65
C THR A 258 23.02 -16.37 -3.19
N PRO A 259 24.28 -16.72 -2.88
CA PRO A 259 24.74 -16.88 -1.50
C PRO A 259 24.80 -15.53 -0.77
N VAL A 260 24.07 -15.42 0.35
CA VAL A 260 24.02 -14.24 1.21
C VAL A 260 25.21 -14.25 2.19
N GLY A 261 26.43 -14.21 1.65
CA GLY A 261 27.69 -14.23 2.40
C GLY A 261 28.31 -12.85 2.62
N PRO A 262 29.26 -12.70 3.56
CA PRO A 262 30.07 -11.49 3.68
C PRO A 262 30.95 -11.34 2.44
N GLY A 263 30.63 -10.36 1.59
CA GLY A 263 31.26 -10.14 0.27
C GLY A 263 30.36 -10.45 -0.93
N GLY A 264 29.20 -11.08 -0.74
CA GLY A 264 28.24 -11.38 -1.82
C GLY A 264 27.18 -10.28 -2.01
N THR A 265 27.32 -9.45 -3.05
CA THR A 265 26.39 -8.36 -3.37
C THR A 265 25.49 -8.69 -4.57
N ALA A 266 24.30 -9.23 -4.30
CA ALA A 266 23.20 -9.24 -5.28
C ALA A 266 22.12 -8.22 -4.94
N ARG A 267 21.44 -7.73 -5.98
CA ARG A 267 20.21 -6.96 -5.84
C ARG A 267 19.12 -7.80 -5.19
N VAL A 268 18.41 -7.23 -4.23
CA VAL A 268 17.27 -7.89 -3.58
C VAL A 268 16.03 -7.74 -4.48
N PRO A 269 15.44 -8.82 -5.00
CA PRO A 269 14.22 -8.72 -5.81
C PRO A 269 12.99 -8.46 -4.92
N VAL A 270 12.25 -7.39 -5.20
CA VAL A 270 11.10 -6.95 -4.41
C VAL A 270 9.87 -6.80 -5.30
N ILE A 271 8.75 -7.46 -4.96
CA ILE A 271 7.50 -7.34 -5.73
C ILE A 271 6.73 -6.07 -5.33
N PHE A 272 6.48 -5.20 -6.30
CA PHE A 272 5.64 -4.01 -6.19
C PHE A 272 4.43 -4.16 -7.12
N SER A 273 3.22 -3.84 -6.66
CA SER A 273 1.98 -3.86 -7.47
C SER A 273 1.67 -2.46 -7.99
N LEU A 274 1.49 -2.31 -9.31
CA LEU A 274 1.52 -1.00 -9.98
C LEU A 274 0.22 -0.21 -9.93
N GLY A 275 -0.95 -0.83 -9.76
CA GLY A 275 -2.26 -0.14 -9.71
C GLY A 275 -2.45 0.89 -8.58
N ALA A 276 -1.39 1.18 -7.82
CA ALA A 276 -1.34 2.23 -6.81
C ALA A 276 -0.33 3.36 -7.09
N TRP A 277 0.40 3.32 -8.22
CA TRP A 277 1.31 4.39 -8.66
C TRP A 277 0.56 5.41 -9.52
N ASP A 278 0.89 6.69 -9.34
CA ASP A 278 0.54 7.77 -10.25
C ASP A 278 1.85 8.40 -10.77
N PRO A 279 2.19 8.22 -12.06
CA PRO A 279 3.44 8.74 -12.64
C PRO A 279 3.43 10.27 -12.78
N THR A 280 2.26 10.92 -12.72
CA THR A 280 2.14 12.37 -12.88
C THR A 280 2.42 13.12 -11.58
N THR A 281 2.19 12.49 -10.43
CA THR A 281 2.40 13.10 -9.10
C THR A 281 3.66 12.64 -8.38
N THR A 282 4.20 11.47 -8.73
CA THR A 282 5.23 10.81 -7.90
C THR A 282 6.25 10.06 -8.74
N ALA A 283 7.53 10.43 -8.61
CA ALA A 283 8.63 9.76 -9.29
C ALA A 283 8.76 8.30 -8.85
N LEU A 284 9.22 7.43 -9.75
CA LEU A 284 9.29 5.99 -9.47
C LEU A 284 10.19 5.66 -8.27
N SER A 285 11.35 6.31 -8.13
CA SER A 285 12.26 6.13 -6.99
C SER A 285 11.61 6.49 -5.65
N ASP A 286 10.85 7.58 -5.61
CA ASP A 286 10.13 8.04 -4.43
C ASP A 286 8.99 7.07 -4.08
N TRP A 287 8.22 6.63 -5.08
CA TRP A 287 7.13 5.66 -4.89
C TRP A 287 7.64 4.28 -4.42
N LEU A 288 8.74 3.79 -5.00
CA LEU A 288 9.41 2.56 -4.56
C LEU A 288 9.93 2.70 -3.12
N THR A 289 10.52 3.85 -2.77
CA THR A 289 10.98 4.16 -1.41
C THR A 289 9.83 4.21 -0.42
N GLU A 290 8.74 4.94 -0.72
CA GLU A 290 7.53 4.96 0.12
C GLU A 290 6.95 3.56 0.31
N ARG A 291 6.95 2.74 -0.75
CA ARG A 291 6.41 1.38 -0.68
C ARG A 291 7.31 0.42 0.10
N LEU A 292 8.64 0.55 0.00
CA LEU A 292 9.59 -0.16 0.87
C LEU A 292 9.39 0.25 2.34
N LEU A 293 9.27 1.54 2.64
CA LEU A 293 9.03 2.02 4.01
C LEU A 293 7.68 1.53 4.57
N ARG A 294 6.63 1.46 3.74
CA ARG A 294 5.32 0.92 4.10
C ARG A 294 5.34 -0.58 4.41
N ASP A 295 6.07 -1.37 3.62
CA ASP A 295 6.02 -2.83 3.70
C ASP A 295 7.18 -3.41 4.56
N HIS A 296 8.25 -2.64 4.81
CA HIS A 296 9.46 -3.00 5.59
C HIS A 296 9.96 -1.82 6.48
N PRO A 297 9.33 -1.57 7.65
CA PRO A 297 9.50 -0.32 8.41
C PRO A 297 10.87 -0.11 9.07
N HIS A 298 11.65 -1.18 9.27
CA HIS A 298 12.99 -1.08 9.84
C HIS A 298 13.94 -0.25 8.94
N LEU A 299 13.64 -0.16 7.64
CA LEU A 299 14.36 0.68 6.67
C LEU A 299 14.10 2.20 6.84
N ALA A 300 13.23 2.60 7.77
CA ALA A 300 12.98 4.01 8.10
C ALA A 300 14.09 4.65 8.96
N ARG A 301 15.06 3.85 9.47
CA ARG A 301 16.28 4.35 10.09
C ARG A 301 17.04 5.25 9.10
N ARG A 302 17.67 6.30 9.61
CA ARG A 302 18.43 7.27 8.82
C ARG A 302 19.93 7.13 9.05
N GLY A 303 20.70 7.17 7.97
CA GLY A 303 22.16 7.25 8.02
C GLY A 303 22.64 8.69 8.31
N PRO A 304 23.96 8.92 8.37
CA PRO A 304 24.55 10.23 8.68
C PRO A 304 24.08 11.38 7.77
N GLY A 305 23.80 11.10 6.49
CA GLY A 305 23.26 12.07 5.53
C GLY A 305 21.76 12.40 5.69
N GLY A 306 21.06 11.79 6.64
CA GLY A 306 19.63 12.04 6.91
C GLY A 306 18.64 11.38 5.93
N THR A 307 19.13 10.71 4.88
CA THR A 307 18.39 9.78 4.03
C THR A 307 17.98 8.53 4.80
N THR A 308 16.90 7.85 4.39
CA THR A 308 16.49 6.56 4.96
C THR A 308 17.28 5.41 4.33
N LEU A 309 17.41 4.28 5.03
CA LEU A 309 17.98 3.06 4.45
C LEU A 309 17.18 2.59 3.22
N ALA A 310 15.85 2.76 3.22
CA ALA A 310 15.02 2.47 2.05
C ALA A 310 15.41 3.29 0.81
N ALA A 311 15.65 4.60 0.97
CA ALA A 311 16.09 5.45 -0.13
C ALA A 311 17.49 5.04 -0.59
N ALA A 312 18.42 4.84 0.35
CA ALA A 312 19.78 4.42 0.03
C ALA A 312 19.85 3.06 -0.70
N LEU A 313 18.94 2.12 -0.41
CA LEU A 313 18.84 0.84 -1.13
C LEU A 313 18.32 0.98 -2.57
N ILE A 314 17.50 2.00 -2.85
CA ILE A 314 17.03 2.35 -4.20
C ILE A 314 18.13 3.13 -4.94
N ASP A 315 18.69 4.18 -4.32
CA ASP A 315 19.71 5.06 -4.90
C ASP A 315 21.03 4.32 -5.21
N ALA A 316 21.37 3.29 -4.43
CA ALA A 316 22.53 2.42 -4.66
C ALA A 316 22.22 1.21 -5.58
N ASP A 317 21.04 1.17 -6.21
CA ASP A 317 20.62 0.12 -7.15
C ASP A 317 20.62 -1.31 -6.53
N LEU A 318 20.55 -1.42 -5.19
CA LEU A 318 20.59 -2.69 -4.44
C LEU A 318 19.24 -3.41 -4.35
N VAL A 319 18.18 -2.78 -4.84
CA VAL A 319 16.84 -3.38 -4.99
C VAL A 319 16.57 -3.58 -6.47
N LEU A 320 16.11 -4.78 -6.84
CA LEU A 320 15.57 -5.08 -8.16
C LEU A 320 14.04 -4.97 -8.11
N PRO A 321 13.41 -3.95 -8.71
CA PRO A 321 11.96 -3.80 -8.70
C PRO A 321 11.30 -4.82 -9.63
N VAL A 322 10.46 -5.66 -9.03
CA VAL A 322 9.62 -6.63 -9.75
C VAL A 322 8.21 -6.06 -9.78
N LEU A 323 7.92 -5.36 -10.86
CA LEU A 323 6.77 -4.50 -11.11
C LEU A 323 5.58 -5.34 -11.65
N ASP A 324 4.76 -5.89 -10.75
CA ASP A 324 3.62 -6.75 -11.09
C ASP A 324 2.35 -5.93 -11.43
N GLY A 325 1.71 -6.24 -12.55
CA GLY A 325 0.38 -5.70 -12.90
C GLY A 325 0.39 -4.28 -13.48
N PHE A 326 1.19 -4.02 -14.52
CA PHE A 326 1.08 -2.79 -15.32
C PHE A 326 -0.31 -2.64 -15.98
N ASP A 327 -1.01 -3.75 -16.24
CA ASP A 327 -2.41 -3.75 -16.68
C ASP A 327 -3.43 -3.29 -15.61
N GLU A 328 -3.00 -3.11 -14.35
CA GLU A 328 -3.81 -2.56 -13.26
C GLU A 328 -3.73 -1.02 -13.17
N LEU A 329 -2.94 -0.36 -14.03
CA LEU A 329 -2.91 1.11 -14.15
C LEU A 329 -4.09 1.64 -14.99
N ALA A 330 -4.67 2.76 -14.53
CA ALA A 330 -5.70 3.52 -15.22
C ALA A 330 -5.27 3.90 -16.65
N GLU A 331 -6.19 3.90 -17.61
CA GLU A 331 -5.88 3.97 -19.05
C GLU A 331 -5.07 5.22 -19.44
N GLY A 332 -5.45 6.39 -18.93
CA GLY A 332 -4.72 7.64 -19.19
C GLY A 332 -3.28 7.63 -18.66
N LEU A 333 -3.02 6.92 -17.54
CA LEU A 333 -1.71 6.92 -16.87
C LEU A 333 -0.70 5.95 -17.50
N ARG A 334 -1.14 4.97 -18.31
CA ARG A 334 -0.25 3.93 -18.86
C ARG A 334 0.84 4.48 -19.80
N ARG A 335 0.55 5.56 -20.54
CA ARG A 335 1.54 6.24 -21.41
C ARG A 335 2.64 6.87 -20.55
N ASP A 336 2.25 7.66 -19.55
CA ASP A 336 3.19 8.43 -18.73
C ASP A 336 3.98 7.52 -17.79
N ALA A 337 3.38 6.42 -17.33
CA ALA A 337 4.07 5.35 -16.61
C ALA A 337 5.18 4.70 -17.46
N LEU A 338 4.92 4.40 -18.73
CA LEU A 338 5.93 3.84 -19.64
C LEU A 338 7.04 4.86 -19.96
N ALA A 339 6.69 6.14 -20.13
CA ALA A 339 7.68 7.22 -20.29
C ALA A 339 8.57 7.38 -19.04
N ALA A 340 7.99 7.36 -17.84
CA ALA A 340 8.74 7.42 -16.58
C ALA A 340 9.62 6.17 -16.35
N LEU A 341 9.19 4.98 -16.79
CA LEU A 341 10.01 3.76 -16.79
C LEU A 341 11.17 3.83 -17.80
N ASN A 342 10.99 4.53 -18.93
CA ASN A 342 12.06 4.79 -19.91
C ASN A 342 13.02 5.89 -19.48
N ALA A 343 12.61 6.80 -18.59
CA ALA A 343 13.47 7.86 -18.04
C ALA A 343 14.47 7.38 -16.96
N THR A 344 14.34 6.16 -16.45
CA THR A 344 15.28 5.55 -15.50
C THR A 344 16.13 4.46 -16.16
N SER A 345 17.41 4.39 -15.78
CA SER A 345 18.31 3.31 -16.18
C SER A 345 18.26 2.07 -15.29
N MET A 346 17.43 2.07 -14.23
CA MET A 346 17.40 0.96 -13.28
C MET A 346 16.93 -0.34 -13.95
N PRO A 347 17.64 -1.47 -13.71
CA PRO A 347 17.18 -2.82 -14.01
C PRO A 347 15.87 -3.14 -13.28
N LEU A 348 14.94 -3.80 -13.97
CA LEU A 348 13.59 -4.10 -13.47
C LEU A 348 12.93 -5.24 -14.25
N VAL A 349 11.94 -5.87 -13.64
CA VAL A 349 11.06 -6.86 -14.30
C VAL A 349 9.64 -6.34 -14.28
N LEU A 350 8.99 -6.17 -15.44
CA LEU A 350 7.64 -5.62 -15.58
C LEU A 350 6.66 -6.70 -16.03
N THR A 351 5.58 -6.94 -15.29
CA THR A 351 4.52 -7.88 -15.70
C THR A 351 3.28 -7.15 -16.21
N SER A 352 2.70 -7.63 -17.31
CA SER A 352 1.52 -7.00 -17.92
C SER A 352 0.68 -7.98 -18.75
N ARG A 353 -0.51 -7.57 -19.17
CA ARG A 353 -1.24 -8.20 -20.27
C ARG A 353 -0.79 -7.61 -21.60
N ARG A 354 -0.73 -8.46 -22.64
CA ARG A 354 -0.30 -8.06 -23.99
C ARG A 354 -1.13 -6.93 -24.60
N PRO A 355 -2.49 -6.93 -24.59
CA PRO A 355 -3.27 -5.85 -25.20
C PRO A 355 -3.03 -4.50 -24.51
N GLU A 356 -3.07 -4.48 -23.18
CA GLU A 356 -2.91 -3.28 -22.35
C GLU A 356 -1.47 -2.69 -22.45
N TYR A 357 -0.45 -3.54 -22.50
CA TYR A 357 0.93 -3.11 -22.79
C TYR A 357 1.09 -2.64 -24.25
N ALA A 358 0.58 -3.38 -25.24
CA ALA A 358 0.62 -2.99 -26.65
C ALA A 358 -0.17 -1.70 -26.96
N ALA A 359 -1.16 -1.35 -26.15
CA ALA A 359 -1.80 -0.04 -26.17
C ALA A 359 -0.84 1.05 -25.66
N ALA A 360 -0.16 0.83 -24.52
CA ALA A 360 0.81 1.77 -23.97
C ALA A 360 2.01 2.01 -24.91
N VAL A 361 2.60 0.94 -25.47
CA VAL A 361 3.70 1.03 -26.45
C VAL A 361 3.30 1.85 -27.68
N ARG A 362 2.10 1.61 -28.23
CA ARG A 362 1.57 2.41 -29.34
C ARG A 362 1.29 3.86 -28.93
N ALA A 363 0.79 4.11 -27.73
CA ALA A 363 0.50 5.46 -27.22
C ALA A 363 1.76 6.27 -26.88
N ALA A 364 2.87 5.62 -26.53
CA ALA A 364 4.18 6.22 -26.27
C ALA A 364 5.11 6.24 -27.50
N HIS A 365 4.75 5.53 -28.57
CA HIS A 365 5.60 5.28 -29.76
C HIS A 365 6.95 4.62 -29.43
N SER A 366 7.05 3.92 -28.31
CA SER A 366 8.29 3.32 -27.79
C SER A 366 7.97 2.13 -26.86
N PRO A 367 8.71 1.01 -26.94
CA PRO A 367 8.63 -0.08 -25.95
C PRO A 367 9.32 0.33 -24.63
N LEU A 368 9.37 -0.58 -23.65
CA LEU A 368 10.28 -0.42 -22.52
C LEU A 368 11.74 -0.51 -23.03
N VAL A 369 12.48 0.58 -22.96
CA VAL A 369 13.83 0.73 -23.53
C VAL A 369 14.82 -0.21 -22.82
N TRP A 370 15.69 -0.82 -23.62
CA TRP A 370 16.62 -1.92 -23.31
C TRP A 370 15.96 -3.22 -22.85
N ALA A 371 14.63 -3.37 -22.85
CA ALA A 371 13.98 -4.55 -22.31
C ALA A 371 13.80 -5.69 -23.33
N ALA A 372 14.26 -6.88 -22.96
CA ALA A 372 13.81 -8.13 -23.56
C ALA A 372 12.35 -8.41 -23.13
N GLY A 373 11.66 -9.28 -23.86
CA GLY A 373 10.29 -9.68 -23.52
C GLY A 373 10.06 -11.16 -23.70
N ILE A 374 9.25 -11.73 -22.80
CA ILE A 374 8.70 -13.09 -22.89
C ILE A 374 7.18 -13.02 -22.82
N GLU A 375 6.49 -13.93 -23.49
CA GLU A 375 5.03 -14.09 -23.39
C GLU A 375 4.67 -15.49 -22.91
N LEU A 376 3.97 -15.55 -21.78
CA LEU A 376 3.46 -16.81 -21.21
C LEU A 376 2.44 -17.45 -22.14
N THR A 377 2.74 -18.67 -22.59
CA THR A 377 1.91 -19.43 -23.52
C THR A 377 0.79 -20.19 -22.82
N ASP A 378 -0.26 -20.51 -23.58
CA ASP A 378 -1.38 -21.31 -23.09
C ASP A 378 -1.00 -22.80 -22.98
N LEU A 379 -1.58 -23.50 -22.01
CA LEU A 379 -1.26 -24.89 -21.69
C LEU A 379 -1.77 -25.86 -22.77
N THR A 380 -0.89 -26.76 -23.21
CA THR A 380 -1.23 -27.81 -24.18
C THR A 380 -1.79 -29.07 -23.52
N LEU A 381 -2.60 -29.85 -24.24
CA LEU A 381 -3.18 -31.10 -23.73
C LEU A 381 -2.11 -32.10 -23.26
N ASP A 382 -0.94 -32.16 -23.91
CA ASP A 382 0.15 -33.04 -23.48
C ASP A 382 0.82 -32.58 -22.19
N THR A 383 0.89 -31.25 -21.96
CA THR A 383 1.32 -30.69 -20.67
C THR A 383 0.35 -31.08 -19.55
N LEU A 384 -0.97 -31.07 -19.85
CA LEU A 384 -2.01 -31.49 -18.91
C LEU A 384 -2.01 -33.01 -18.68
N ALA A 385 -1.75 -33.81 -19.70
CA ALA A 385 -1.67 -35.27 -19.59
C ALA A 385 -0.50 -35.74 -18.71
N GLY A 386 0.60 -34.98 -18.67
CA GLY A 386 1.67 -35.20 -17.70
C GLY A 386 1.31 -34.78 -16.27
N TYR A 387 0.34 -33.87 -16.08
CA TYR A 387 0.03 -33.20 -14.81
C TYR A 387 -1.24 -33.72 -14.12
N LEU A 388 -2.41 -33.58 -14.75
CA LEU A 388 -3.71 -33.83 -14.14
C LEU A 388 -3.85 -35.24 -13.54
N PRO A 389 -3.40 -36.34 -14.19
CA PRO A 389 -3.51 -37.68 -13.64
C PRO A 389 -2.85 -37.83 -12.27
N ARG A 390 -1.74 -37.12 -12.03
CA ARG A 390 -0.96 -37.13 -10.80
C ARG A 390 -1.53 -36.23 -9.69
N THR A 391 -2.55 -35.40 -10.00
CA THR A 391 -3.21 -34.55 -9.01
C THR A 391 -4.32 -35.26 -8.25
N ALA A 392 -4.96 -36.25 -8.88
CA ALA A 392 -5.96 -37.07 -8.20
C ALA A 392 -5.25 -38.06 -7.27
N ARG A 393 -5.81 -38.26 -6.08
CA ARG A 393 -5.35 -39.31 -5.17
C ARG A 393 -5.72 -40.66 -5.78
N ALA A 394 -4.74 -41.56 -5.92
CA ALA A 394 -4.98 -42.87 -6.47
C ALA A 394 -6.03 -43.62 -5.65
N VAL A 395 -7.20 -43.86 -6.25
CA VAL A 395 -8.16 -44.84 -5.75
C VAL A 395 -7.47 -46.21 -5.74
N ALA A 396 -7.71 -47.03 -4.73
CA ALA A 396 -7.19 -48.38 -4.71
C ALA A 396 -7.79 -49.13 -5.93
N PRO A 397 -6.96 -49.72 -6.81
CA PRO A 397 -7.49 -50.45 -7.97
C PRO A 397 -8.34 -51.63 -7.49
N GLU A 398 -9.41 -51.94 -8.21
CA GLU A 398 -10.15 -53.18 -7.99
C GLU A 398 -9.20 -54.39 -8.16
N PRO A 399 -9.38 -55.46 -7.36
CA PRO A 399 -8.46 -56.60 -7.34
C PRO A 399 -8.49 -57.37 -8.69
N GLY A 400 -7.60 -56.95 -9.59
CA GLY A 400 -7.47 -57.45 -10.97
C GLY A 400 -6.99 -56.40 -11.97
N ALA A 401 -7.16 -55.09 -11.67
CA ALA A 401 -6.79 -54.02 -12.61
C ALA A 401 -5.27 -53.74 -12.63
N THR A 402 -4.62 -54.05 -13.74
CA THR A 402 -3.18 -53.81 -13.97
C THR A 402 -2.88 -52.35 -14.35
N GLY A 403 -3.18 -51.40 -13.46
CA GLY A 403 -2.85 -49.99 -13.63
C GLY A 403 -3.44 -49.08 -12.56
N ARG A 404 -2.74 -47.98 -12.24
CA ARG A 404 -3.32 -46.86 -11.46
C ARG A 404 -3.97 -45.87 -12.42
N THR A 405 -5.18 -46.17 -12.87
CA THR A 405 -6.00 -45.24 -13.66
C THR A 405 -6.44 -44.06 -12.80
N SER A 406 -6.18 -42.85 -13.28
CA SER A 406 -6.68 -41.61 -12.71
C SER A 406 -8.05 -41.27 -13.29
N VAL A 407 -8.90 -40.56 -12.52
CA VAL A 407 -10.20 -40.05 -13.00
C VAL A 407 -10.07 -39.16 -14.24
N TRP A 408 -8.89 -38.56 -14.46
CA TRP A 408 -8.60 -37.73 -15.61
C TRP A 408 -8.20 -38.50 -16.88
N ASP A 409 -7.81 -39.76 -16.80
CA ASP A 409 -7.19 -40.47 -17.93
C ASP A 409 -8.17 -40.68 -19.09
N GLY A 410 -9.42 -41.05 -18.79
CA GLY A 410 -10.49 -41.18 -19.79
C GLY A 410 -10.80 -39.84 -20.49
N VAL A 411 -10.94 -38.76 -19.71
CA VAL A 411 -11.18 -37.41 -20.24
C VAL A 411 -10.01 -36.92 -21.10
N LEU A 412 -8.77 -37.23 -20.73
CA LEU A 412 -7.58 -36.86 -21.51
C LEU A 412 -7.44 -37.68 -22.80
N ALA A 413 -7.85 -38.95 -22.80
CA ALA A 413 -7.94 -39.76 -24.02
C ALA A 413 -9.03 -39.23 -24.96
N GLU A 414 -10.22 -38.90 -24.43
CA GLU A 414 -11.32 -38.26 -25.15
C GLU A 414 -10.90 -36.92 -25.79
N LEU A 415 -10.22 -36.05 -25.04
CA LEU A 415 -9.72 -34.77 -25.55
C LEU A 415 -8.68 -34.95 -26.67
N ARG A 416 -7.86 -36.00 -26.62
CA ARG A 416 -6.89 -36.35 -27.67
C ARG A 416 -7.55 -36.95 -28.93
N ALA A 417 -8.67 -37.66 -28.79
CA ALA A 417 -9.43 -38.20 -29.91
C ALA A 417 -10.12 -37.09 -30.75
N GLY A 418 -10.35 -35.91 -30.17
CA GLY A 418 -10.88 -34.73 -30.88
C GLY A 418 -12.31 -34.93 -31.42
N GLY A 419 -12.70 -34.16 -32.44
CA GLY A 419 -13.89 -34.46 -33.26
C GLY A 419 -15.29 -34.16 -32.69
N THR A 420 -15.45 -33.73 -31.43
CA THR A 420 -16.76 -33.26 -30.89
C THR A 420 -16.67 -31.85 -30.30
N PRO A 421 -17.78 -31.06 -30.34
CA PRO A 421 -17.77 -29.71 -29.78
C PRO A 421 -17.56 -29.70 -28.26
N ALA A 422 -17.98 -30.73 -27.51
CA ALA A 422 -17.70 -30.85 -26.08
C ALA A 422 -16.21 -30.97 -25.78
N ARG A 423 -15.52 -31.87 -26.50
CA ARG A 423 -14.05 -32.03 -26.41
C ARG A 423 -13.35 -30.70 -26.73
N ALA A 424 -13.80 -29.98 -27.76
CA ALA A 424 -13.28 -28.65 -28.11
C ALA A 424 -13.56 -27.57 -27.04
N HIS A 425 -14.76 -27.54 -26.45
CA HIS A 425 -15.14 -26.60 -25.39
C HIS A 425 -14.28 -26.79 -24.14
N LEU A 426 -14.10 -28.04 -23.69
CA LEU A 426 -13.29 -28.34 -22.51
C LEU A 426 -11.79 -28.08 -22.76
N ALA A 427 -11.26 -28.46 -23.92
CA ALA A 427 -9.89 -28.13 -24.31
C ALA A 427 -9.62 -26.61 -24.28
N ALA A 428 -10.53 -25.81 -24.84
CA ALA A 428 -10.42 -24.35 -24.85
C ALA A 428 -10.39 -23.74 -23.44
N VAL A 429 -11.12 -24.30 -22.48
CA VAL A 429 -11.13 -23.82 -21.08
C VAL A 429 -9.86 -24.19 -20.33
N LEU A 430 -9.36 -25.42 -20.49
CA LEU A 430 -8.17 -25.92 -19.79
C LEU A 430 -6.84 -25.32 -20.28
N THR A 431 -6.87 -24.46 -21.30
CA THR A 431 -5.71 -23.65 -21.75
C THR A 431 -5.08 -22.80 -20.64
N THR A 432 -5.83 -22.35 -19.63
CA THR A 432 -5.30 -21.41 -18.62
C THR A 432 -5.00 -22.08 -17.27
N PRO A 433 -3.86 -21.75 -16.62
CA PRO A 433 -3.53 -22.21 -15.27
C PRO A 433 -4.64 -22.05 -14.24
N LEU A 434 -5.42 -20.96 -14.32
CA LEU A 434 -6.60 -20.76 -13.48
C LEU A 434 -7.60 -21.91 -13.62
N MET A 435 -8.05 -22.22 -14.84
CA MET A 435 -9.10 -23.22 -15.06
C MET A 435 -8.63 -24.63 -14.73
N VAL A 436 -7.35 -24.95 -14.96
CA VAL A 436 -6.74 -26.23 -14.57
C VAL A 436 -6.73 -26.40 -13.05
N ILE A 437 -6.40 -25.34 -12.30
CA ILE A 437 -6.46 -25.34 -10.82
C ILE A 437 -7.91 -25.49 -10.34
N LEU A 438 -8.87 -24.78 -10.94
CA LEU A 438 -10.29 -24.93 -10.58
C LEU A 438 -10.80 -26.36 -10.86
N ALA A 439 -10.52 -26.90 -12.03
CA ALA A 439 -10.89 -28.27 -12.42
C ALA A 439 -10.31 -29.30 -11.45
N ARG A 440 -9.01 -29.22 -11.15
CA ARG A 440 -8.38 -30.04 -10.10
C ARG A 440 -9.10 -29.91 -8.75
N THR A 441 -9.37 -28.70 -8.28
CA THR A 441 -10.06 -28.51 -6.99
C THR A 441 -11.48 -29.10 -6.98
N LEU A 442 -12.14 -29.23 -8.13
CA LEU A 442 -13.47 -29.83 -8.25
C LEU A 442 -13.49 -31.36 -8.38
N TYR A 443 -12.49 -31.98 -9.02
CA TYR A 443 -12.50 -33.42 -9.38
C TYR A 443 -11.32 -34.23 -8.82
N SER A 444 -10.17 -33.61 -8.52
CA SER A 444 -9.01 -34.28 -7.92
C SER A 444 -9.01 -34.19 -6.39
N ASP A 445 -9.45 -33.05 -5.83
CA ASP A 445 -9.44 -32.77 -4.39
C ASP A 445 -10.74 -33.22 -3.68
N ALA A 446 -11.74 -33.72 -4.42
CA ALA A 446 -13.06 -34.15 -3.93
C ALA A 446 -13.44 -35.51 -4.52
N PRO A 447 -13.69 -36.56 -3.70
CA PRO A 447 -13.72 -37.95 -4.18
C PRO A 447 -15.02 -38.37 -4.91
N ASP A 448 -16.10 -37.59 -4.83
CA ASP A 448 -17.43 -38.01 -5.32
C ASP A 448 -17.78 -37.43 -6.71
N ARG A 449 -16.77 -37.07 -7.53
CA ARG A 449 -17.01 -36.39 -8.82
C ARG A 449 -16.13 -36.93 -9.94
N ASP A 450 -16.78 -37.41 -10.99
CA ASP A 450 -16.17 -37.78 -12.26
C ASP A 450 -16.01 -36.56 -13.17
N PRO A 451 -14.79 -36.22 -13.65
CA PRO A 451 -14.60 -35.13 -14.62
C PRO A 451 -15.22 -35.40 -16.00
N ALA A 452 -15.68 -36.62 -16.30
CA ALA A 452 -16.41 -36.93 -17.53
C ALA A 452 -17.70 -36.09 -17.68
N GLU A 453 -18.28 -35.58 -16.59
CA GLU A 453 -19.42 -34.64 -16.68
C GLU A 453 -19.10 -33.37 -17.49
N LEU A 454 -17.83 -33.00 -17.64
CA LEU A 454 -17.39 -31.85 -18.43
C LEU A 454 -17.48 -32.06 -19.95
N LEU A 455 -17.79 -33.27 -20.41
CA LEU A 455 -18.01 -33.62 -21.82
C LEU A 455 -19.50 -33.69 -22.20
N ASP A 456 -20.40 -33.46 -21.25
CA ASP A 456 -21.85 -33.38 -21.46
C ASP A 456 -22.24 -32.10 -22.23
N LEU A 457 -22.77 -32.26 -23.46
CA LEU A 457 -23.20 -31.15 -24.31
C LEU A 457 -24.53 -30.51 -23.90
N ASP A 458 -25.47 -31.30 -23.37
CA ASP A 458 -26.79 -30.80 -22.98
C ASP A 458 -26.67 -29.92 -21.72
N ARG A 459 -25.75 -30.29 -20.84
CA ARG A 459 -25.39 -29.53 -19.64
C ARG A 459 -24.38 -28.41 -19.90
N PHE A 460 -23.43 -28.60 -20.82
CA PHE A 460 -22.37 -27.62 -21.13
C PHE A 460 -22.27 -27.30 -22.64
N PRO A 461 -23.29 -26.63 -23.23
CA PRO A 461 -23.34 -26.37 -24.67
C PRO A 461 -22.31 -25.33 -25.18
N THR A 462 -21.48 -24.75 -24.30
CA THR A 462 -20.41 -23.82 -24.69
C THR A 462 -19.21 -23.92 -23.73
N ALA A 463 -18.03 -23.55 -24.21
CA ALA A 463 -16.84 -23.35 -23.37
C ALA A 463 -17.10 -22.38 -22.19
N ARG A 464 -17.97 -21.37 -22.39
CA ARG A 464 -18.37 -20.45 -21.33
C ARG A 464 -19.18 -21.14 -20.22
N ALA A 465 -20.05 -22.10 -20.55
CA ALA A 465 -20.80 -22.86 -19.56
C ALA A 465 -19.87 -23.72 -18.69
N VAL A 466 -18.84 -24.34 -19.30
CA VAL A 466 -17.77 -25.05 -18.58
C VAL A 466 -17.00 -24.11 -17.65
N GLU A 467 -16.56 -22.94 -18.13
CA GLU A 467 -15.91 -21.92 -17.28
C GLU A 467 -16.80 -21.47 -16.11
N GLU A 468 -18.08 -21.17 -16.35
CA GLU A 468 -19.00 -20.71 -15.31
C GLU A 468 -19.31 -21.81 -14.28
N HIS A 469 -19.31 -23.09 -14.67
CA HIS A 469 -19.40 -24.25 -13.75
C HIS A 469 -18.16 -24.38 -12.85
N LEU A 470 -16.96 -24.31 -13.43
CA LEU A 470 -15.70 -24.36 -12.67
C LEU A 470 -15.59 -23.21 -11.66
N LEU A 471 -16.01 -22.00 -12.06
CA LEU A 471 -16.06 -20.82 -11.17
C LEU A 471 -17.14 -20.93 -10.08
N ALA A 472 -18.33 -21.44 -10.42
CA ALA A 472 -19.44 -21.61 -9.48
C ALA A 472 -19.14 -22.68 -8.42
N GLY A 473 -18.57 -23.81 -8.82
CA GLY A 473 -18.28 -24.94 -7.95
C GLY A 473 -17.09 -24.74 -7.00
N PHE A 474 -16.20 -23.78 -7.28
CA PHE A 474 -14.97 -23.58 -6.51
C PHE A 474 -15.22 -23.27 -5.03
N VAL A 475 -16.00 -22.22 -4.74
CA VAL A 475 -16.27 -21.79 -3.35
C VAL A 475 -17.01 -22.88 -2.56
N PRO A 476 -18.08 -23.52 -3.09
CA PRO A 476 -18.70 -24.65 -2.40
C PRO A 476 -17.74 -25.81 -2.11
N THR A 477 -16.82 -26.12 -3.02
CA THR A 477 -15.89 -27.25 -2.86
C THR A 477 -14.82 -26.97 -1.82
N VAL A 478 -14.17 -25.79 -1.82
CA VAL A 478 -13.15 -25.45 -0.81
C VAL A 478 -13.72 -25.24 0.60
N TYR A 479 -15.02 -24.94 0.72
CA TYR A 479 -15.73 -24.85 2.00
C TYR A 479 -16.46 -26.14 2.42
N ARG A 480 -16.42 -27.21 1.61
CA ARG A 480 -17.04 -28.49 1.97
C ARG A 480 -16.42 -29.05 3.26
N PRO A 481 -17.21 -29.56 4.22
CA PRO A 481 -16.67 -30.22 5.41
C PRO A 481 -15.78 -31.41 4.99
N ARG A 482 -14.48 -31.33 5.30
CA ARG A 482 -13.56 -32.47 5.16
C ARG A 482 -13.64 -33.33 6.42
N PRO A 483 -13.71 -34.67 6.32
CA PRO A 483 -13.58 -35.53 7.50
C PRO A 483 -12.23 -35.27 8.18
N ALA A 484 -12.22 -35.29 9.51
CA ALA A 484 -11.11 -34.73 10.27
C ALA A 484 -9.86 -35.62 10.26
N GLY A 485 -8.76 -35.10 9.69
CA GLY A 485 -7.41 -35.51 10.10
C GLY A 485 -7.02 -34.83 11.42
N PRO A 486 -6.01 -35.35 12.15
CA PRO A 486 -5.57 -34.76 13.41
C PRO A 486 -5.10 -33.31 13.23
N PRO A 487 -5.37 -32.41 14.19
CA PRO A 487 -5.21 -30.96 14.00
C PRO A 487 -3.74 -30.52 14.04
N ALA A 488 -3.13 -30.39 12.87
CA ALA A 488 -1.82 -29.76 12.68
C ALA A 488 -1.89 -28.23 12.93
N GLY A 489 -1.93 -27.85 14.21
CA GLY A 489 -1.70 -26.48 14.67
C GLY A 489 -2.95 -25.64 14.97
N GLY A 490 -3.17 -25.36 16.27
CA GLY A 490 -3.56 -24.01 16.69
C GLY A 490 -4.98 -23.50 16.39
N GLY A 491 -6.01 -24.37 16.40
CA GLY A 491 -7.40 -23.93 16.56
C GLY A 491 -8.41 -24.67 15.70
N ALA A 492 -9.53 -25.07 16.30
CA ALA A 492 -10.64 -25.71 15.59
C ALA A 492 -11.19 -24.79 14.49
N ALA A 493 -10.98 -25.16 13.23
CA ALA A 493 -11.43 -24.38 12.08
C ALA A 493 -12.96 -24.35 12.04
N ARG A 494 -13.57 -23.21 12.37
CA ARG A 494 -15.02 -23.00 12.31
C ARG A 494 -15.53 -23.33 10.91
N SER A 495 -16.30 -24.41 10.79
CA SER A 495 -16.87 -24.88 9.53
C SER A 495 -17.96 -23.94 9.04
N TRP A 496 -17.61 -23.02 8.16
CA TRP A 496 -18.57 -22.15 7.47
C TRP A 496 -19.35 -22.97 6.44
N ALA A 497 -20.68 -22.89 6.49
CA ALA A 497 -21.54 -23.60 5.53
C ALA A 497 -21.29 -23.08 4.10
N PRO A 498 -21.09 -23.95 3.09
CA PRO A 498 -20.78 -23.59 1.71
C PRO A 498 -21.61 -22.45 1.12
N ASP A 499 -22.94 -22.53 1.19
CA ASP A 499 -23.85 -21.52 0.64
C ASP A 499 -23.72 -20.15 1.32
N ARG A 500 -23.48 -20.14 2.63
CA ARG A 500 -23.25 -18.91 3.40
C ARG A 500 -21.91 -18.28 3.05
N ALA A 501 -20.86 -19.09 2.91
CA ALA A 501 -19.56 -18.62 2.43
C ALA A 501 -19.67 -18.00 1.02
N GLN A 502 -20.36 -18.68 0.08
CA GLN A 502 -20.58 -18.17 -1.27
C GLN A 502 -21.43 -16.88 -1.27
N HIS A 503 -22.46 -16.79 -0.42
CA HIS A 503 -23.27 -15.57 -0.27
C HIS A 503 -22.44 -14.38 0.24
N TRP A 504 -21.65 -14.57 1.29
CA TRP A 504 -20.81 -13.51 1.88
C TRP A 504 -19.69 -13.06 0.93
N LEU A 505 -19.04 -13.99 0.24
CA LEU A 505 -18.04 -13.67 -0.79
C LEU A 505 -18.68 -12.98 -2.00
N GLY A 506 -19.90 -13.38 -2.40
CA GLY A 506 -20.68 -12.72 -3.43
C GLY A 506 -21.06 -11.27 -3.07
N HIS A 507 -21.45 -11.02 -1.82
CA HIS A 507 -21.69 -9.66 -1.32
C HIS A 507 -20.42 -8.80 -1.36
N LEU A 508 -19.28 -9.34 -0.93
CA LEU A 508 -17.99 -8.65 -0.95
C LEU A 508 -17.51 -8.35 -2.39
N ALA A 509 -17.75 -9.25 -3.33
CA ALA A 509 -17.43 -9.05 -4.74
C ALA A 509 -18.34 -7.98 -5.41
N ASP A 510 -19.66 -8.03 -5.15
CA ASP A 510 -20.62 -7.01 -5.61
C ASP A 510 -20.31 -5.63 -4.99
N HIS A 511 -19.84 -5.58 -3.75
CA HIS A 511 -19.40 -4.35 -3.08
C HIS A 511 -18.19 -3.69 -3.77
N LEU A 512 -17.16 -4.45 -4.14
CA LEU A 512 -16.00 -3.92 -4.86
C LEU A 512 -16.40 -3.38 -6.25
N VAL A 513 -17.17 -4.17 -7.01
CA VAL A 513 -17.62 -3.78 -8.37
C VAL A 513 -18.54 -2.54 -8.35
N ARG A 514 -19.36 -2.35 -7.31
CA ARG A 514 -20.25 -1.18 -7.19
C ARG A 514 -19.56 0.15 -6.90
N LEU A 515 -18.35 0.14 -6.37
CA LEU A 515 -17.67 1.34 -5.91
C LEU A 515 -16.74 1.97 -6.93
N ASP A 516 -16.61 1.35 -8.11
CA ASP A 516 -15.76 1.76 -9.22
C ASP A 516 -14.31 2.05 -8.78
N ARG A 517 -13.82 1.26 -7.81
CA ARG A 517 -12.45 1.33 -7.35
C ARG A 517 -11.58 0.54 -8.33
N GLU A 518 -10.75 1.26 -9.08
CA GLU A 518 -9.67 0.73 -9.92
C GLU A 518 -8.74 -0.23 -9.14
N ARG A 519 -8.69 -0.07 -7.81
CA ARG A 519 -7.94 -0.93 -6.89
C ARG A 519 -8.84 -2.05 -6.34
N GLN A 520 -8.43 -3.29 -6.57
CA GLN A 520 -9.10 -4.54 -6.13
C GLN A 520 -9.10 -4.75 -4.60
N ASP A 521 -8.78 -3.71 -3.82
CA ASP A 521 -8.49 -3.75 -2.38
C ASP A 521 -9.77 -3.78 -1.53
N LEU A 522 -10.03 -4.93 -0.91
CA LEU A 522 -10.96 -5.05 0.20
C LEU A 522 -10.29 -4.60 1.50
N ALA A 523 -10.29 -3.28 1.71
CA ALA A 523 -9.89 -2.64 2.96
C ALA A 523 -10.97 -2.80 4.04
N TRP A 524 -10.60 -3.29 5.23
CA TRP A 524 -11.59 -3.68 6.25
C TRP A 524 -12.43 -2.50 6.76
N TRP A 525 -11.88 -1.29 6.80
CA TRP A 525 -12.57 -0.07 7.21
C TRP A 525 -13.60 0.43 6.17
N GLN A 526 -13.43 0.07 4.90
CA GLN A 526 -14.29 0.51 3.78
C GLN A 526 -15.47 -0.44 3.49
N ILE A 527 -15.57 -1.58 4.19
CA ILE A 527 -16.66 -2.57 4.00
C ILE A 527 -18.07 -1.95 4.18
N GLY A 528 -18.17 -0.92 5.04
CA GLY A 528 -19.40 -0.16 5.28
C GLY A 528 -19.82 0.80 4.15
N ASP A 529 -18.93 1.13 3.21
CA ASP A 529 -19.18 2.11 2.14
C ASP A 529 -20.31 1.69 1.17
N SER A 530 -20.61 0.38 1.14
CA SER A 530 -21.73 -0.21 0.39
C SER A 530 -23.12 0.22 0.87
N LEU A 531 -23.22 0.81 2.07
CA LEU A 531 -24.49 1.20 2.69
C LEU A 531 -24.94 2.60 2.24
N ARG A 532 -26.24 2.74 1.93
CA ARG A 532 -26.89 4.03 1.63
C ARG A 532 -26.66 5.01 2.79
N LEU A 533 -26.56 6.31 2.50
CA LEU A 533 -26.28 7.33 3.51
C LEU A 533 -27.32 7.28 4.66
N SER A 534 -28.61 7.16 4.35
CA SER A 534 -29.67 7.00 5.35
C SER A 534 -29.48 5.76 6.25
N THR A 535 -29.00 4.64 5.69
CA THR A 535 -28.68 3.43 6.47
C THR A 535 -27.48 3.65 7.39
N ARG A 536 -26.45 4.37 6.93
CA ARG A 536 -25.28 4.70 7.77
C ARG A 536 -25.62 5.69 8.87
N VAL A 537 -26.42 6.72 8.56
CA VAL A 537 -26.94 7.68 9.54
C VAL A 537 -27.81 6.97 10.58
N LEU A 538 -28.77 6.12 10.17
CA LEU A 538 -29.61 5.37 11.11
C LEU A 538 -28.78 4.46 12.04
N ALA A 539 -27.79 3.76 11.51
CA ALA A 539 -26.89 2.95 12.31
C ALA A 539 -26.06 3.79 13.30
N VAL A 540 -25.61 4.99 12.91
CA VAL A 540 -24.95 5.94 13.82
C VAL A 540 -25.92 6.39 14.91
N VAL A 541 -27.12 6.85 14.55
CA VAL A 541 -28.18 7.29 15.49
C VAL A 541 -28.45 6.21 16.55
N LEU A 542 -28.64 4.96 16.14
CA LEU A 542 -28.91 3.85 17.06
C LEU A 542 -27.68 3.50 17.92
N GLY A 543 -26.48 3.53 17.33
CA GLY A 543 -25.24 3.22 18.04
C GLY A 543 -24.88 4.26 19.10
N THR A 544 -24.96 5.55 18.78
CA THR A 544 -24.66 6.63 19.73
C THR A 544 -25.75 6.81 20.77
N ALA A 545 -27.02 6.58 20.41
CA ALA A 545 -28.12 6.51 21.37
C ALA A 545 -27.88 5.42 22.42
N LEU A 546 -27.48 4.22 22.00
CA LEU A 546 -27.15 3.13 22.93
C LEU A 546 -25.94 3.48 23.81
N CYS A 547 -24.90 4.12 23.26
CA CYS A 547 -23.74 4.56 24.05
C CYS A 547 -24.10 5.55 25.16
N VAL A 548 -24.99 6.52 24.88
CA VAL A 548 -25.41 7.50 25.89
C VAL A 548 -26.43 6.93 26.87
N ALA A 549 -27.42 6.15 26.41
CA ALA A 549 -28.38 5.49 27.29
C ALA A 549 -27.68 4.55 28.30
N VAL A 550 -26.72 3.75 27.85
CA VAL A 550 -25.95 2.85 28.73
C VAL A 550 -25.03 3.63 29.67
N ALA A 551 -24.45 4.76 29.26
CA ALA A 551 -23.66 5.61 30.15
C ALA A 551 -24.54 6.24 31.25
N ASP A 552 -25.74 6.69 30.90
CA ASP A 552 -26.72 7.25 31.85
C ASP A 552 -27.17 6.19 32.86
N TRP A 553 -27.63 5.02 32.39
CA TRP A 553 -28.08 3.90 33.22
C TRP A 553 -26.99 3.31 34.15
N LEU A 554 -25.71 3.46 33.81
CA LEU A 554 -24.59 3.01 34.65
C LEU A 554 -24.18 4.02 35.73
N ILE A 555 -24.45 5.32 35.54
CA ILE A 555 -23.94 6.39 36.41
C ILE A 555 -25.05 6.99 37.29
N ALA A 556 -26.26 7.18 36.75
CA ALA A 556 -27.40 7.72 37.50
C ALA A 556 -27.68 6.98 38.83
N PRO A 557 -27.78 5.63 38.89
CA PRO A 557 -28.06 4.92 40.14
C PRO A 557 -26.87 4.84 41.11
N VAL A 558 -25.67 5.29 40.69
CA VAL A 558 -24.46 5.37 41.54
C VAL A 558 -24.40 6.71 42.27
N LEU A 559 -24.83 7.80 41.63
CA LEU A 559 -24.79 9.15 42.21
C LEU A 559 -26.10 9.58 42.88
N TYR A 560 -27.26 9.09 42.40
CA TYR A 560 -28.57 9.48 42.90
C TYR A 560 -29.41 8.25 43.29
N ARG A 561 -30.19 8.37 44.39
CA ARG A 561 -31.13 7.33 44.83
C ARG A 561 -32.47 7.47 44.14
N VAL A 562 -32.48 7.20 42.83
CA VAL A 562 -33.66 7.33 41.95
C VAL A 562 -34.39 5.99 41.79
N GLY A 563 -35.67 6.02 41.43
CA GLY A 563 -36.41 4.81 41.06
C GLY A 563 -35.89 4.19 39.76
N ALA A 564 -35.85 2.86 39.67
CA ALA A 564 -35.29 2.18 38.50
C ALA A 564 -35.99 2.57 37.18
N GLY A 565 -37.31 2.77 37.19
CA GLY A 565 -38.07 3.22 36.02
C GLY A 565 -37.72 4.64 35.55
N GLU A 566 -37.32 5.51 36.47
CA GLU A 566 -36.92 6.90 36.21
C GLU A 566 -35.54 6.94 35.55
N VAL A 567 -34.57 6.17 36.08
CA VAL A 567 -33.28 5.92 35.41
C VAL A 567 -33.48 5.32 34.02
N PHE A 568 -34.33 4.30 33.88
CA PHE A 568 -34.59 3.71 32.57
C PHE A 568 -35.18 4.71 31.56
N LEU A 569 -36.15 5.54 31.98
CA LEU A 569 -36.75 6.56 31.13
C LEU A 569 -35.74 7.65 30.74
N GLN A 570 -34.96 8.17 31.70
CA GLN A 570 -33.96 9.22 31.48
C GLN A 570 -32.98 8.82 30.36
N GLY A 571 -32.30 7.68 30.49
CA GLY A 571 -31.39 7.19 29.45
C GLY A 571 -32.10 6.85 28.12
N ALA A 572 -33.35 6.38 28.17
CA ALA A 572 -34.17 6.14 26.98
C ALA A 572 -34.60 7.42 26.24
N MET A 573 -34.53 8.59 26.89
CA MET A 573 -34.82 9.91 26.29
C MET A 573 -33.52 10.62 25.85
N MET A 574 -32.48 10.59 26.69
CA MET A 574 -31.16 11.19 26.38
C MET A 574 -30.43 10.43 25.25
N GLY A 575 -30.62 9.11 25.15
CA GLY A 575 -30.08 8.30 24.07
C GLY A 575 -30.50 8.80 22.68
N PRO A 576 -31.80 8.80 22.31
CA PRO A 576 -32.28 9.28 21.02
C PRO A 576 -31.86 10.72 20.68
N VAL A 577 -31.77 11.62 21.66
CA VAL A 577 -31.22 12.97 21.49
C VAL A 577 -29.77 12.93 20.99
N ALA A 578 -28.90 12.19 21.68
CA ALA A 578 -27.52 11.97 21.24
C ALA A 578 -27.44 11.24 19.90
N GLY A 579 -28.37 10.32 19.66
CA GLY A 579 -28.58 9.64 18.39
C GLY A 579 -28.71 10.65 17.24
N LEU A 580 -29.72 11.52 17.32
CA LEU A 580 -30.00 12.52 16.30
C LEU A 580 -28.88 13.56 16.16
N ALA A 581 -28.27 14.01 17.25
CA ALA A 581 -27.16 14.95 17.23
C ALA A 581 -25.93 14.40 16.47
N PHE A 582 -25.45 13.21 16.82
CA PHE A 582 -24.33 12.56 16.12
C PHE A 582 -24.71 12.13 14.70
N GLY A 583 -25.95 11.67 14.48
CA GLY A 583 -26.48 11.33 13.16
C GLY A 583 -26.50 12.51 12.19
N ALA A 584 -26.92 13.69 12.64
CA ALA A 584 -26.92 14.92 11.86
C ALA A 584 -25.49 15.36 11.49
N VAL A 585 -24.57 15.38 12.46
CA VAL A 585 -23.15 15.69 12.20
C VAL A 585 -22.52 14.69 11.23
N TYR A 586 -22.81 13.39 11.38
CA TYR A 586 -22.33 12.36 10.47
C TYR A 586 -22.90 12.53 9.05
N ALA A 587 -24.19 12.89 8.92
CA ALA A 587 -24.81 13.17 7.62
C ALA A 587 -24.15 14.36 6.92
N VAL A 588 -23.98 15.49 7.63
CA VAL A 588 -23.32 16.70 7.12
C VAL A 588 -21.87 16.40 6.71
N LEU A 589 -21.07 15.78 7.57
CA LEU A 589 -19.69 15.42 7.24
C LEU A 589 -19.62 14.44 6.06
N SER A 590 -20.50 13.44 5.99
CA SER A 590 -20.57 12.50 4.87
C SER A 590 -21.01 13.13 3.54
N ALA A 591 -21.75 14.24 3.58
CA ALA A 591 -22.17 14.98 2.38
C ALA A 591 -21.07 15.92 1.86
N TYR A 592 -20.43 16.69 2.74
CA TYR A 592 -19.48 17.74 2.35
C TYR A 592 -18.01 17.34 2.39
N GLY A 593 -17.63 16.27 3.11
CA GLY A 593 -16.23 15.92 3.37
C GLY A 593 -15.59 14.89 2.46
N GLY A 594 -16.36 14.26 1.56
CA GLY A 594 -15.89 13.20 0.66
C GLY A 594 -15.73 11.82 1.33
N ARG A 595 -15.46 10.79 0.52
CA ARG A 595 -15.37 9.39 0.99
C ARG A 595 -14.11 9.05 1.81
N THR A 596 -13.14 9.97 1.90
CA THR A 596 -11.83 9.75 2.55
C THR A 596 -11.78 10.16 4.03
N LEU A 597 -12.86 10.70 4.60
CA LEU A 597 -12.90 11.20 5.99
C LEU A 597 -12.53 10.18 7.08
N PHE A 598 -12.72 8.89 6.81
CA PHE A 598 -12.68 7.82 7.82
C PHE A 598 -11.67 6.72 7.49
N GLU A 599 -10.65 7.00 6.69
CA GLU A 599 -9.52 6.10 6.53
C GLU A 599 -8.67 6.03 7.81
N PRO A 600 -8.06 4.88 8.15
CA PRO A 600 -7.11 4.78 9.25
C PRO A 600 -5.89 5.65 8.91
N ALA A 601 -5.73 6.69 9.70
CA ALA A 601 -4.69 7.71 9.59
C ALA A 601 -3.27 7.06 9.73
N ARG A 602 -2.21 7.58 9.08
CA ARG A 602 -0.84 6.99 8.87
C ARG A 602 0.45 7.77 9.35
N VAL A 603 0.76 8.00 10.65
CA VAL A 603 1.93 8.80 11.17
C VAL A 603 2.41 8.41 12.61
N GLN A 604 3.53 8.93 13.12
CA GLN A 604 3.85 8.92 14.57
C GLN A 604 3.74 10.31 15.23
N LEU A 605 3.47 10.32 16.54
CA LEU A 605 3.53 11.53 17.40
C LEU A 605 4.93 12.15 17.39
N ARG A 606 5.15 13.16 16.54
CA ARG A 606 6.31 14.06 16.62
C ARG A 606 5.95 15.32 17.42
N LEU A 607 6.33 15.33 18.69
CA LEU A 607 6.45 16.58 19.46
C LEU A 607 7.55 17.45 18.81
N PRO A 608 7.24 18.66 18.29
CA PRO A 608 8.23 19.50 17.65
C PRO A 608 9.12 20.16 18.71
N ARG A 609 10.35 19.67 18.86
CA ARG A 609 11.35 20.22 19.79
C ARG A 609 12.11 21.45 19.23
N THR A 610 11.61 22.04 18.15
CA THR A 610 12.21 23.17 17.43
C THR A 610 11.21 24.32 17.33
N LEU A 611 11.63 25.51 17.77
CA LEU A 611 10.87 26.76 17.65
C LEU A 611 10.53 27.10 16.18
N PRO A 612 9.46 27.88 15.92
CA PRO A 612 8.98 28.13 14.56
C PRO A 612 9.91 29.05 13.75
N GLY A 613 10.87 28.44 13.05
CA GLY A 613 11.66 29.11 12.02
C GLY A 613 10.83 29.47 10.78
N GLU A 614 11.14 30.62 10.18
CA GLU A 614 10.37 31.22 9.10
C GLU A 614 10.44 30.40 7.80
N ASN A 615 9.45 29.54 7.56
CA ASN A 615 8.83 29.19 6.26
C ASN A 615 7.74 28.07 6.37
N GLY A 616 7.22 27.76 7.57
CA GLY A 616 6.29 26.63 7.82
C GLY A 616 4.84 26.76 7.31
N GLY A 617 4.56 27.65 6.34
CA GLY A 617 3.21 28.13 6.02
C GLY A 617 2.19 27.07 5.55
N GLY A 618 2.62 25.94 4.99
CA GLY A 618 1.71 24.88 4.51
C GLY A 618 1.10 24.04 5.63
N PHE A 619 1.91 23.61 6.60
CA PHE A 619 1.53 22.63 7.62
C PHE A 619 0.55 23.20 8.65
N GLY A 620 0.82 24.42 9.14
CA GLY A 620 -0.10 25.14 10.04
C GLY A 620 -1.48 25.39 9.41
N ARG A 621 -1.51 25.75 8.11
CA ARG A 621 -2.78 25.90 7.35
C ARG A 621 -3.50 24.58 7.09
N HIS A 622 -2.84 23.43 7.20
CA HIS A 622 -3.51 22.13 7.15
C HIS A 622 -4.15 21.81 8.50
N ILE A 623 -3.37 21.84 9.59
CA ILE A 623 -3.87 21.59 10.96
C ILE A 623 -5.02 22.55 11.30
N GLY A 624 -4.86 23.85 11.03
CA GLY A 624 -5.92 24.85 11.29
C GLY A 624 -7.22 24.57 10.54
N ARG A 625 -7.17 24.06 9.29
CA ARG A 625 -8.37 23.69 8.53
C ARG A 625 -9.02 22.40 9.04
N VAL A 626 -8.22 21.41 9.46
CA VAL A 626 -8.74 20.18 10.09
C VAL A 626 -9.38 20.48 11.44
N PHE A 627 -8.71 21.26 12.28
CA PHE A 627 -9.23 21.78 13.55
C PHE A 627 -10.55 22.53 13.32
N LEU A 628 -10.56 23.56 12.47
CA LEU A 628 -11.74 24.42 12.28
C LEU A 628 -12.96 23.64 11.77
N ARG A 629 -12.77 22.73 10.81
CA ARG A 629 -13.85 21.87 10.29
C ARG A 629 -14.43 20.98 11.39
N ARG A 630 -13.58 20.39 12.24
CA ARG A 630 -14.01 19.52 13.35
C ARG A 630 -14.62 20.32 14.50
N PHE A 631 -14.06 21.48 14.82
CA PHE A 631 -14.60 22.44 15.79
C PHE A 631 -16.02 22.88 15.41
N VAL A 632 -16.25 23.35 14.18
CA VAL A 632 -17.58 23.73 13.70
C VAL A 632 -18.55 22.54 13.71
N SER A 633 -18.09 21.34 13.34
CA SER A 633 -18.94 20.14 13.41
C SER A 633 -19.31 19.74 14.84
N GLY A 634 -18.41 19.93 15.80
CA GLY A 634 -18.65 19.70 17.24
C GLY A 634 -19.54 20.77 17.86
N LEU A 635 -19.38 22.03 17.46
CA LEU A 635 -20.22 23.15 17.87
C LEU A 635 -21.67 22.93 17.44
N LEU A 636 -21.91 22.55 16.18
CA LEU A 636 -23.23 22.23 15.66
C LEU A 636 -23.84 20.99 16.34
N GLY A 637 -23.05 19.92 16.49
CA GLY A 637 -23.51 18.70 17.18
C GLY A 637 -23.86 18.92 18.65
N GLY A 638 -23.02 19.67 19.36
CA GLY A 638 -23.24 20.03 20.76
C GLY A 638 -24.40 21.00 20.94
N ALA A 639 -24.65 21.91 19.99
CA ALA A 639 -25.84 22.75 19.99
C ALA A 639 -27.13 21.90 19.87
N VAL A 640 -27.19 20.94 18.94
CA VAL A 640 -28.32 20.01 18.77
C VAL A 640 -28.49 19.09 19.99
N MET A 641 -27.39 18.64 20.59
CA MET A 641 -27.39 17.89 21.84
C MET A 641 -28.01 18.72 22.97
N GLY A 642 -27.54 19.96 23.18
CA GLY A 642 -27.98 20.83 24.26
C GLY A 642 -29.47 21.23 24.16
N THR A 643 -29.95 21.55 22.97
CA THR A 643 -31.39 21.83 22.76
C THR A 643 -32.24 20.58 22.97
N GLY A 644 -31.78 19.41 22.53
CA GLY A 644 -32.44 18.13 22.78
C GLY A 644 -32.49 17.75 24.27
N CYS A 645 -31.42 17.96 25.03
CA CYS A 645 -31.40 17.74 26.48
C CYS A 645 -32.39 18.67 27.21
N ALA A 646 -32.51 19.92 26.78
CA ALA A 646 -33.52 20.84 27.32
C ALA A 646 -34.96 20.36 27.04
N CYS A 647 -35.23 19.81 25.86
CA CYS A 647 -36.51 19.16 25.53
C CYS A 647 -36.76 17.88 26.34
N ALA A 648 -35.74 17.06 26.57
CA ALA A 648 -35.85 15.83 27.36
C ALA A 648 -36.24 16.15 28.81
N LEU A 649 -35.53 17.08 29.46
CA LEU A 649 -35.81 17.54 30.83
C LEU A 649 -37.18 18.23 30.96
N LEU A 650 -37.65 18.94 29.93
CA LEU A 650 -39.02 19.47 29.88
C LEU A 650 -40.06 18.34 29.91
N LEU A 651 -39.85 17.29 29.10
CA LEU A 651 -40.81 16.19 28.96
C LEU A 651 -40.77 15.26 30.19
N GLU A 652 -39.60 15.01 30.76
CA GLU A 652 -39.39 14.35 32.05
C GLU A 652 -40.14 15.07 33.18
N ARG A 653 -40.01 16.41 33.27
CA ARG A 653 -40.72 17.25 34.24
C ARG A 653 -42.24 17.26 34.05
N TRP A 654 -42.73 17.01 32.82
CA TRP A 654 -44.15 16.81 32.57
C TRP A 654 -44.62 15.42 33.03
N VAL A 655 -43.84 14.35 32.75
CA VAL A 655 -44.17 12.96 33.13
C VAL A 655 -44.11 12.73 34.65
N TYR A 656 -43.00 13.09 35.30
CA TYR A 656 -42.76 12.75 36.72
C TYR A 656 -43.26 13.81 37.70
N LEU A 657 -43.15 15.09 37.36
CA LEU A 657 -43.53 16.19 38.25
C LEU A 657 -44.89 16.82 37.89
N GLY A 658 -45.59 16.26 36.89
CA GLY A 658 -46.94 16.68 36.49
C GLY A 658 -47.07 18.12 35.98
N VAL A 659 -45.95 18.80 35.69
CA VAL A 659 -45.97 20.24 35.42
C VAL A 659 -46.42 20.51 33.98
N PRO A 660 -47.50 21.29 33.75
CA PRO A 660 -48.02 21.52 32.40
C PRO A 660 -47.04 22.32 31.53
N ILE A 661 -46.75 21.79 30.34
CA ILE A 661 -45.81 22.34 29.35
C ILE A 661 -46.22 23.76 28.90
N THR A 662 -47.52 24.08 28.95
CA THR A 662 -48.08 25.40 28.60
C THR A 662 -47.75 26.51 29.60
N ASN A 663 -47.14 26.21 30.75
CA ASN A 663 -46.77 27.22 31.74
C ASN A 663 -45.67 28.17 31.18
N PRO A 664 -45.89 29.49 31.13
CA PRO A 664 -44.95 30.44 30.52
C PRO A 664 -43.59 30.49 31.24
N ALA A 665 -43.53 30.19 32.54
CA ALA A 665 -42.26 30.09 33.27
C ALA A 665 -41.46 28.83 32.87
N VAL A 666 -42.16 27.73 32.55
CA VAL A 666 -41.54 26.49 32.07
C VAL A 666 -41.06 26.64 30.63
N LEU A 667 -41.84 27.30 29.77
CA LEU A 667 -41.43 27.67 28.41
C LEU A 667 -40.20 28.59 28.42
N LYS A 668 -40.20 29.65 29.24
CA LYS A 668 -39.03 30.53 29.41
C LYS A 668 -37.80 29.78 29.93
N GLY A 669 -37.97 28.94 30.94
CA GLY A 669 -36.89 28.11 31.48
C GLY A 669 -36.32 27.13 30.45
N THR A 670 -37.16 26.53 29.63
CA THR A 670 -36.72 25.61 28.56
C THR A 670 -35.93 26.36 27.48
N ALA A 671 -36.40 27.53 27.05
CA ALA A 671 -35.68 28.37 26.08
C ALA A 671 -34.31 28.84 26.61
N ILE A 672 -34.21 29.15 27.91
CA ILE A 672 -32.93 29.45 28.58
C ILE A 672 -32.03 28.20 28.57
N ASN A 673 -32.54 27.04 28.98
CA ASN A 673 -31.78 25.78 28.99
C ASN A 673 -31.28 25.39 27.59
N MET A 674 -32.08 25.59 26.54
CA MET A 674 -31.69 25.38 25.14
C MET A 674 -30.44 26.18 24.76
N VAL A 675 -30.38 27.46 25.16
CA VAL A 675 -29.22 28.33 24.90
C VAL A 675 -28.03 27.94 25.78
N CYS A 676 -28.23 27.79 27.10
CA CYS A 676 -27.16 27.47 28.03
C CYS A 676 -26.52 26.11 27.72
N PHE A 677 -27.32 25.04 27.59
CA PHE A 677 -26.79 23.72 27.23
C PHE A 677 -26.22 23.71 25.82
N GLY A 678 -26.86 24.38 24.85
CA GLY A 678 -26.35 24.48 23.49
C GLY A 678 -24.94 25.09 23.43
N LEU A 679 -24.67 26.09 24.27
CA LEU A 679 -23.34 26.68 24.44
C LEU A 679 -22.37 25.74 25.18
N VAL A 680 -22.76 25.13 26.31
CA VAL A 680 -21.87 24.24 27.09
C VAL A 680 -21.45 23.00 26.29
N PHE A 681 -22.41 22.29 25.70
CA PHE A 681 -22.13 21.12 24.87
C PHE A 681 -21.47 21.52 23.55
N GLY A 682 -21.90 22.62 22.91
CA GLY A 682 -21.33 23.12 21.67
C GLY A 682 -19.85 23.51 21.80
N LEU A 683 -19.50 24.31 22.81
CA LEU A 683 -18.12 24.73 23.05
C LEU A 683 -17.25 23.55 23.52
N SER A 684 -17.76 22.68 24.39
CA SER A 684 -17.04 21.47 24.83
C SER A 684 -16.75 20.53 23.66
N ALA A 685 -17.78 20.14 22.89
CA ALA A 685 -17.62 19.23 21.76
C ALA A 685 -16.81 19.86 20.61
N GLY A 686 -17.01 21.15 20.33
CA GLY A 686 -16.20 21.89 19.35
C GLY A 686 -14.72 21.91 19.74
N LEU A 687 -14.38 22.35 20.96
CA LEU A 687 -13.00 22.42 21.44
C LEU A 687 -12.36 21.03 21.48
N ILE A 688 -13.04 20.03 22.03
CA ILE A 688 -12.50 18.68 22.19
C ILE A 688 -12.36 17.98 20.84
N PHE A 689 -13.35 18.02 19.95
CA PHE A 689 -13.23 17.39 18.62
C PHE A 689 -12.23 18.13 17.72
N GLY A 690 -12.10 19.45 17.85
CA GLY A 690 -11.06 20.23 17.19
C GLY A 690 -9.66 19.85 17.69
N LEU A 691 -9.46 19.85 19.02
CA LEU A 691 -8.18 19.51 19.66
C LEU A 691 -7.79 18.05 19.37
N VAL A 692 -8.72 17.10 19.53
CA VAL A 692 -8.49 15.70 19.17
C VAL A 692 -8.15 15.58 17.70
N ALA A 693 -8.81 16.27 16.77
CA ALA A 693 -8.45 16.21 15.35
C ALA A 693 -7.14 16.94 14.98
N ALA A 694 -6.63 17.83 15.83
CA ALA A 694 -5.31 18.44 15.69
C ALA A 694 -4.19 17.59 16.34
N LEU A 695 -4.53 16.83 17.39
CA LEU A 695 -3.67 15.85 18.06
C LEU A 695 -3.77 14.44 17.43
N GLU A 696 -4.73 14.21 16.55
CA GLU A 696 -4.76 13.17 15.51
C GLU A 696 -3.68 13.48 14.46
N THR A 697 -2.42 13.56 14.94
CA THR A 697 -1.32 13.02 14.15
C THR A 697 -1.77 11.64 13.70
N PRO A 698 -1.74 11.34 12.38
CA PRO A 698 -2.17 10.04 11.88
C PRO A 698 -1.39 8.86 12.55
N VAL A 699 -1.73 7.56 12.40
CA VAL A 699 -1.11 6.39 13.10
C VAL A 699 -0.33 5.43 12.17
N ASP A 700 0.98 5.27 12.35
CA ASP A 700 1.89 4.82 11.29
C ASP A 700 1.63 3.40 10.76
N THR A 701 0.98 3.35 9.60
CA THR A 701 0.56 2.12 8.94
C THR A 701 1.71 1.27 8.44
N ALA A 702 2.93 1.80 8.38
CA ALA A 702 4.12 1.02 8.07
C ALA A 702 4.23 -0.21 9.00
N SER A 703 3.99 -0.02 10.29
CA SER A 703 4.14 -1.06 11.33
C SER A 703 3.24 -2.29 11.16
N ALA A 704 2.21 -2.25 10.32
CA ALA A 704 1.14 -3.26 10.28
C ALA A 704 1.21 -4.20 9.06
N ALA A 705 2.09 -5.21 9.14
CA ALA A 705 2.23 -6.25 8.11
C ALA A 705 0.98 -7.15 7.90
N THR A 706 -0.09 -7.00 8.69
CA THR A 706 -1.37 -7.72 8.52
C THR A 706 -2.59 -6.82 8.74
N PRO A 707 -3.76 -7.14 8.14
CA PRO A 707 -5.02 -6.44 8.44
C PRO A 707 -5.41 -6.53 9.92
N THR A 708 -5.08 -7.66 10.56
CA THR A 708 -5.40 -7.95 11.97
C THR A 708 -4.54 -7.15 12.96
N SER A 709 -3.25 -6.94 12.67
CA SER A 709 -2.41 -6.07 13.50
C SER A 709 -2.81 -4.60 13.36
N LEU A 710 -3.19 -4.15 12.15
CA LEU A 710 -3.73 -2.80 11.96
C LEU A 710 -5.04 -2.59 12.74
N LEU A 711 -5.95 -3.57 12.72
CA LEU A 711 -7.22 -3.50 13.47
C LEU A 711 -6.97 -3.46 14.99
N ALA A 712 -6.00 -4.22 15.49
CA ALA A 712 -5.60 -4.22 16.91
C ALA A 712 -4.92 -2.90 17.33
N ALA A 713 -4.01 -2.38 16.52
CA ALA A 713 -3.36 -1.08 16.75
C ALA A 713 -4.38 0.07 16.77
N ASN A 714 -5.35 0.05 15.84
CA ASN A 714 -6.42 1.04 15.80
C ASN A 714 -7.34 0.96 17.04
N ARG A 715 -7.71 -0.26 17.50
CA ARG A 715 -8.41 -0.47 18.78
C ARG A 715 -7.65 0.12 19.97
N ALA A 716 -6.31 -0.02 19.99
CA ALA A 716 -5.46 0.52 21.06
C ALA A 716 -5.32 2.06 20.99
N THR A 717 -5.36 2.66 19.80
CA THR A 717 -5.49 4.13 19.65
C THR A 717 -6.84 4.63 20.13
N VAL A 718 -7.93 3.98 19.71
CA VAL A 718 -9.29 4.27 20.16
C VAL A 718 -9.42 4.23 21.69
N GLY A 719 -8.87 3.20 22.35
CA GLY A 719 -8.90 3.11 23.81
C GLY A 719 -8.20 4.30 24.49
N ARG A 720 -7.06 4.74 23.94
CA ARG A 720 -6.33 5.92 24.43
C ARG A 720 -7.07 7.23 24.16
N GLN A 721 -7.72 7.37 23.00
CA GLN A 721 -8.59 8.52 22.71
C GLN A 721 -9.73 8.61 23.72
N LEU A 722 -10.43 7.51 24.00
CA LEU A 722 -11.53 7.49 24.97
C LEU A 722 -11.06 7.85 26.40
N LEU A 723 -9.91 7.32 26.83
CA LEU A 723 -9.31 7.64 28.14
C LEU A 723 -8.91 9.12 28.30
N VAL A 724 -8.61 9.84 27.21
CA VAL A 724 -8.34 11.28 27.24
C VAL A 724 -9.63 12.10 27.10
N MET A 725 -10.53 11.69 26.21
CA MET A 725 -11.75 12.44 25.90
C MET A 725 -12.78 12.40 27.04
N ALA A 726 -12.97 11.26 27.71
CA ALA A 726 -13.97 11.13 28.77
C ALA A 726 -13.73 12.08 29.96
N PRO A 727 -12.54 12.15 30.58
CA PRO A 727 -12.27 13.13 31.64
C PRO A 727 -12.26 14.55 31.11
N LEU A 728 -11.77 14.80 29.88
CA LEU A 728 -11.75 16.15 29.31
C LEU A 728 -13.18 16.70 29.11
N PHE A 729 -14.10 15.92 28.56
CA PHE A 729 -15.52 16.27 28.47
C PHE A 729 -16.15 16.47 29.85
N THR A 730 -15.82 15.60 30.82
CA THR A 730 -16.32 15.72 32.19
C THR A 730 -15.95 17.07 32.79
N LEU A 731 -14.69 17.47 32.65
CA LEU A 731 -14.16 18.72 33.20
C LEU A 731 -14.69 19.95 32.43
N THR A 732 -14.72 19.93 31.09
CA THR A 732 -15.20 21.10 30.32
C THR A 732 -16.70 21.33 30.49
N ILE A 733 -17.51 20.26 30.65
CA ILE A 733 -18.94 20.39 30.89
C ILE A 733 -19.18 20.84 32.34
N ALA A 734 -18.61 20.17 33.34
CA ALA A 734 -18.84 20.49 34.75
C ALA A 734 -18.43 21.94 35.11
N PHE A 735 -17.20 22.33 34.76
CA PHE A 735 -16.65 23.65 35.09
C PHE A 735 -17.01 24.73 34.06
N GLY A 736 -17.10 24.39 32.77
CA GLY A 736 -17.53 25.33 31.73
C GLY A 736 -19.01 25.68 31.82
N GLY A 737 -19.87 24.72 32.22
CA GLY A 737 -21.27 24.98 32.57
C GLY A 737 -21.41 25.91 33.76
N ARG A 738 -20.60 25.72 34.80
CA ARG A 738 -20.55 26.61 35.96
C ARG A 738 -20.14 28.04 35.55
N LEU A 739 -19.01 28.18 34.86
CA LEU A 739 -18.48 29.46 34.39
C LEU A 739 -19.46 30.22 33.47
N LEU A 740 -20.13 29.52 32.55
CA LEU A 740 -21.14 30.12 31.69
C LEU A 740 -22.34 30.63 32.49
N ILE A 741 -22.75 29.90 33.51
CA ILE A 741 -23.88 30.27 34.37
C ILE A 741 -23.53 31.43 35.30
N ASP A 742 -22.34 31.44 35.91
CA ASP A 742 -21.85 32.59 36.68
C ASP A 742 -21.81 33.88 35.83
N LEU A 743 -21.52 33.77 34.53
CA LEU A 743 -21.54 34.89 33.58
C LEU A 743 -22.97 35.32 33.14
N LEU A 744 -23.91 34.37 33.02
CA LEU A 744 -25.26 34.63 32.49
C LEU A 744 -26.36 34.82 33.57
N GLN A 745 -26.06 34.56 34.84
CA GLN A 745 -27.00 34.70 35.96
C GLN A 745 -27.52 36.14 36.14
N GLY A 746 -26.73 37.15 35.74
CA GLY A 746 -27.17 38.55 35.69
C GLY A 746 -28.33 38.77 34.70
N PRO A 747 -28.10 38.65 33.38
CA PRO A 747 -29.13 38.95 32.37
C PRO A 747 -30.28 37.94 32.27
N LEU A 748 -30.11 36.69 32.70
CA LEU A 748 -31.14 35.65 32.58
C LEU A 748 -31.90 35.35 33.88
N GLY A 749 -31.42 35.83 35.03
CA GLY A 749 -31.99 35.57 36.35
C GLY A 749 -31.35 34.37 37.06
N PRO A 750 -31.97 33.85 38.14
CA PRO A 750 -31.39 32.76 38.94
C PRO A 750 -31.28 31.47 38.12
N LEU A 751 -30.04 31.11 37.77
CA LEU A 751 -29.66 29.89 37.09
C LEU A 751 -29.03 28.91 38.10
N PHE A 752 -29.30 27.61 37.95
CA PHE A 752 -28.82 26.59 38.87
C PHE A 752 -27.96 25.55 38.13
N TRP A 753 -26.70 25.45 38.54
CA TRP A 753 -25.75 24.41 38.11
C TRP A 753 -24.83 24.12 39.29
N THR A 754 -25.11 23.01 39.98
CA THR A 754 -24.29 22.54 41.10
C THR A 754 -23.08 21.78 40.57
N VAL A 755 -22.03 21.67 41.39
CA VAL A 755 -20.86 20.86 41.00
C VAL A 755 -21.22 19.37 40.86
N PRO A 756 -22.03 18.75 41.75
CA PRO A 756 -22.54 17.39 41.54
C PRO A 756 -23.27 17.18 40.21
N ASP A 757 -24.24 18.04 39.86
CA ASP A 757 -25.04 17.86 38.64
C ASP A 757 -24.20 18.10 37.38
N GLY A 758 -23.33 19.12 37.39
CA GLY A 758 -22.38 19.36 36.32
C GLY A 758 -21.38 18.22 36.15
N LEU A 759 -20.95 17.58 37.24
CA LEU A 759 -20.09 16.40 37.21
C LEU A 759 -20.85 15.18 36.66
N PHE A 760 -22.10 14.95 37.07
CA PHE A 760 -22.93 13.86 36.54
C PHE A 760 -23.12 13.98 35.03
N ILE A 761 -23.64 15.12 34.57
CA ILE A 761 -23.84 15.41 33.13
C ILE A 761 -22.50 15.29 32.39
N GLY A 762 -21.42 15.78 33.00
CA GLY A 762 -20.06 15.66 32.47
C GLY A 762 -19.59 14.22 32.31
N VAL A 763 -19.80 13.33 33.29
CA VAL A 763 -19.39 11.92 33.23
C VAL A 763 -20.22 11.15 32.21
N VAL A 764 -21.55 11.34 32.17
CA VAL A 764 -22.42 10.69 31.17
C VAL A 764 -22.07 11.15 29.76
N ALA A 765 -21.82 12.45 29.55
CA ALA A 765 -21.36 12.99 28.27
C ALA A 765 -19.93 12.56 27.92
N GLY A 766 -19.04 12.42 28.90
CA GLY A 766 -17.66 11.97 28.70
C GLY A 766 -17.58 10.50 28.30
N LEU A 767 -18.27 9.62 29.00
CA LEU A 767 -18.32 8.19 28.70
C LEU A 767 -19.17 7.93 27.44
N GLY A 768 -20.43 8.36 27.44
CA GLY A 768 -21.38 8.10 26.35
C GLY A 768 -21.04 8.88 25.08
N GLY A 769 -20.78 10.19 25.20
CA GLY A 769 -20.39 11.05 24.08
C GLY A 769 -18.97 10.79 23.56
N GLY A 770 -18.04 10.43 24.43
CA GLY A 770 -16.70 9.95 24.03
C GLY A 770 -16.77 8.63 23.26
N ALA A 771 -17.54 7.65 23.75
CA ALA A 771 -17.79 6.40 23.03
C ALA A 771 -18.53 6.63 21.70
N ALA A 772 -19.52 7.54 21.68
CA ALA A 772 -20.24 7.92 20.47
C ALA A 772 -19.33 8.57 19.42
N TYR A 773 -18.41 9.47 19.81
CA TYR A 773 -17.40 10.03 18.92
C TYR A 773 -16.49 8.95 18.33
N VAL A 774 -15.95 8.08 19.20
CA VAL A 774 -15.12 6.94 18.81
C VAL A 774 -15.83 6.05 17.79
N LEU A 775 -17.09 5.68 18.05
CA LEU A 775 -17.91 4.83 17.19
C LEU A 775 -18.21 5.47 15.83
N THR A 776 -18.45 6.79 15.82
CA THR A 776 -18.94 7.53 14.65
C THR A 776 -17.81 8.00 13.74
N PHE A 777 -16.66 8.38 14.28
CA PHE A 777 -15.65 9.14 13.52
C PHE A 777 -14.28 8.46 13.40
N THR A 778 -14.07 7.28 13.99
CA THR A 778 -12.84 6.48 13.81
C THR A 778 -13.05 5.29 12.88
N ALA A 779 -12.02 4.89 12.14
CA ALA A 779 -12.09 3.74 11.24
C ALA A 779 -12.43 2.41 11.95
N TRP A 780 -11.98 2.24 13.20
CA TRP A 780 -12.36 1.08 14.03
C TRP A 780 -13.84 1.14 14.45
N GLY A 781 -14.36 2.32 14.81
CA GLY A 781 -15.76 2.53 15.12
C GLY A 781 -16.69 2.26 13.93
N GLN A 782 -16.35 2.77 12.76
CA GLN A 782 -17.09 2.53 11.51
C GLN A 782 -17.08 1.03 11.12
N TRP A 783 -15.93 0.34 11.28
CA TRP A 783 -15.86 -1.11 11.11
C TRP A 783 -16.71 -1.87 12.14
N LEU A 784 -16.70 -1.45 13.41
CA LEU A 784 -17.49 -2.08 14.47
C LEU A 784 -18.99 -1.96 14.14
N LEU A 785 -19.43 -0.74 13.84
CA LEU A 785 -20.83 -0.42 13.56
C LEU A 785 -21.35 -1.10 12.29
N PHE A 786 -20.66 -0.93 11.15
CA PHE A 786 -21.14 -1.46 9.87
C PHE A 786 -20.70 -2.90 9.61
N GLY A 787 -19.40 -3.19 9.77
CA GLY A 787 -18.79 -4.48 9.43
C GLY A 787 -19.06 -5.58 10.45
N ARG A 788 -19.09 -5.24 11.76
CA ARG A 788 -19.21 -6.21 12.85
C ARG A 788 -20.61 -6.31 13.46
N PHE A 789 -21.48 -5.30 13.32
CA PHE A 789 -22.89 -5.36 13.73
C PHE A 789 -23.88 -5.32 12.55
N TRP A 790 -23.91 -4.23 11.77
CA TRP A 790 -24.98 -4.03 10.78
C TRP A 790 -25.02 -5.07 9.64
N LEU A 791 -23.88 -5.42 9.06
CA LEU A 791 -23.81 -6.41 7.97
C LEU A 791 -24.10 -7.85 8.46
N PRO A 792 -23.67 -8.28 9.66
CA PRO A 792 -24.16 -9.51 10.29
C PRO A 792 -25.66 -9.52 10.65
N LEU A 793 -26.20 -8.42 11.18
CA LEU A 793 -27.65 -8.29 11.45
C LEU A 793 -28.49 -8.38 10.16
N THR A 794 -27.96 -7.87 9.04
CA THR A 794 -28.60 -7.97 7.72
C THR A 794 -28.18 -9.24 6.93
N GLY A 795 -27.53 -10.20 7.57
CA GLY A 795 -27.14 -11.50 7.00
C GLY A 795 -25.99 -11.49 5.98
N ARG A 796 -25.51 -10.31 5.58
CA ARG A 796 -24.55 -10.10 4.48
C ARG A 796 -23.10 -10.42 4.81
N LEU A 797 -22.78 -10.59 6.09
CA LEU A 797 -21.47 -11.05 6.58
C LEU A 797 -21.65 -11.95 7.82
N PRO A 798 -20.66 -12.79 8.19
CA PRO A 798 -20.70 -13.52 9.45
C PRO A 798 -20.34 -12.65 10.65
N TRP A 799 -20.89 -12.98 11.81
CA TRP A 799 -20.59 -12.34 13.11
C TRP A 799 -19.09 -12.36 13.48
N ALA A 800 -18.30 -13.28 12.93
CA ALA A 800 -16.84 -13.28 13.05
C ALA A 800 -16.15 -12.97 11.70
N ALA A 801 -16.52 -11.85 11.07
CA ALA A 801 -16.05 -11.42 9.75
C ALA A 801 -14.52 -11.53 9.54
N VAL A 802 -13.69 -11.13 10.51
CA VAL A 802 -12.22 -11.25 10.41
C VAL A 802 -11.78 -12.71 10.26
N ALA A 803 -12.30 -13.60 11.12
CA ALA A 803 -12.00 -15.02 11.07
C ALA A 803 -12.51 -15.70 9.79
N PHE A 804 -13.53 -15.14 9.15
CA PHE A 804 -14.00 -15.59 7.82
C PHE A 804 -13.09 -15.10 6.69
N LEU A 805 -12.60 -13.85 6.73
CA LEU A 805 -11.64 -13.32 5.75
C LEU A 805 -10.29 -14.05 5.84
N ASP A 806 -9.79 -14.31 7.05
CA ASP A 806 -8.58 -15.13 7.26
C ASP A 806 -8.78 -16.58 6.79
N ASP A 807 -9.98 -17.16 6.95
CA ASP A 807 -10.29 -18.50 6.44
C ASP A 807 -10.41 -18.53 4.91
N ALA A 808 -10.98 -17.49 4.29
CA ALA A 808 -11.04 -17.32 2.84
C ALA A 808 -9.65 -17.10 2.22
N TYR A 809 -8.73 -16.45 2.96
CA TYR A 809 -7.31 -16.36 2.61
C TYR A 809 -6.61 -17.72 2.74
N ARG A 810 -6.80 -18.46 3.84
CA ARG A 810 -6.25 -19.83 4.00
C ARG A 810 -6.74 -20.80 2.92
N ARG A 811 -8.01 -20.71 2.52
CA ARG A 811 -8.61 -21.50 1.41
C ARG A 811 -8.26 -20.97 0.01
N GLY A 812 -7.39 -19.97 -0.09
CA GLY A 812 -6.90 -19.45 -1.37
C GLY A 812 -7.94 -18.71 -2.23
N VAL A 813 -9.07 -18.31 -1.66
CA VAL A 813 -10.09 -17.49 -2.35
C VAL A 813 -9.64 -16.01 -2.40
N LEU A 814 -9.03 -15.54 -1.31
CA LEU A 814 -8.47 -14.20 -1.17
C LEU A 814 -6.93 -14.24 -1.15
N ARG A 815 -6.28 -13.18 -1.64
CA ARG A 815 -4.87 -12.84 -1.39
C ARG A 815 -4.77 -11.65 -0.42
N ARG A 816 -3.57 -11.38 0.11
CA ARG A 816 -3.35 -10.34 1.15
C ARG A 816 -2.24 -9.37 0.74
N THR A 817 -2.55 -8.09 0.59
CA THR A 817 -1.65 -7.08 -0.01
C THR A 817 -1.19 -6.06 1.03
N GLY A 818 -0.52 -6.55 2.08
CA GLY A 818 -0.25 -5.80 3.31
C GLY A 818 -1.48 -5.79 4.21
N ALA A 819 -1.97 -4.60 4.60
CA ALA A 819 -3.11 -4.44 5.52
C ALA A 819 -4.51 -4.59 4.89
N VAL A 820 -4.61 -5.04 3.64
CA VAL A 820 -5.87 -5.26 2.89
C VAL A 820 -5.94 -6.66 2.29
N TYR A 821 -7.15 -7.15 2.01
CA TYR A 821 -7.38 -8.37 1.24
C TYR A 821 -7.72 -8.02 -0.21
N GLN A 822 -7.55 -8.96 -1.14
CA GLN A 822 -8.06 -8.88 -2.52
C GLN A 822 -8.61 -10.25 -2.92
N PHE A 823 -9.48 -10.34 -3.92
CA PHE A 823 -9.80 -11.64 -4.52
C PHE A 823 -8.58 -12.18 -5.27
N ARG A 824 -8.29 -13.48 -5.17
CA ARG A 824 -7.11 -14.09 -5.84
C ARG A 824 -7.22 -14.03 -7.38
N HIS A 825 -8.44 -14.03 -7.91
CA HIS A 825 -8.73 -14.04 -9.34
C HIS A 825 -9.91 -13.13 -9.69
N ILE A 826 -9.70 -12.17 -10.59
CA ILE A 826 -10.71 -11.19 -11.00
C ILE A 826 -11.94 -11.84 -11.68
N ARG A 827 -11.76 -12.95 -12.43
CA ARG A 827 -12.88 -13.72 -13.00
C ARG A 827 -13.80 -14.30 -11.93
N LEU A 828 -13.22 -14.86 -10.85
CA LEU A 828 -13.97 -15.38 -9.70
C LEU A 828 -14.72 -14.26 -8.97
N GLN A 829 -14.10 -13.08 -8.81
CA GLN A 829 -14.78 -11.90 -8.27
C GLN A 829 -15.99 -11.49 -9.13
N HIS A 830 -15.82 -11.33 -10.45
CA HIS A 830 -16.93 -10.97 -11.33
C HIS A 830 -18.06 -12.02 -11.33
N HIS A 831 -17.73 -13.31 -11.37
CA HIS A 831 -18.70 -14.39 -11.29
C HIS A 831 -19.48 -14.35 -9.95
N LEU A 832 -18.79 -14.27 -8.81
CA LEU A 832 -19.43 -14.21 -7.48
C LEU A 832 -20.34 -12.97 -7.33
N GLY A 833 -19.87 -11.81 -7.81
CA GLY A 833 -20.67 -10.57 -7.80
C GLY A 833 -21.84 -10.58 -8.79
N GLN A 834 -21.75 -11.31 -9.91
CA GLN A 834 -22.86 -11.53 -10.84
C GLN A 834 -23.90 -12.49 -10.24
N HIS A 835 -23.47 -13.67 -9.75
CA HIS A 835 -24.35 -14.66 -9.12
C HIS A 835 -25.12 -14.08 -7.91
N TYR A 836 -24.45 -13.28 -7.08
CA TYR A 836 -25.09 -12.56 -5.97
C TYR A 836 -26.16 -11.56 -6.46
N ARG A 837 -25.87 -10.79 -7.52
CA ARG A 837 -26.86 -9.88 -8.13
C ARG A 837 -28.05 -10.63 -8.75
N THR A 838 -27.84 -11.79 -9.38
CA THR A 838 -28.91 -12.61 -9.95
C THR A 838 -29.82 -13.19 -8.88
N ARG A 839 -29.28 -13.87 -7.85
CA ARG A 839 -30.08 -14.36 -6.71
C ARG A 839 -30.87 -13.22 -6.05
N ARG A 840 -30.29 -12.02 -5.94
CA ARG A 840 -30.97 -10.84 -5.37
C ARG A 840 -32.03 -10.22 -6.29
N ARG A 841 -31.90 -10.31 -7.63
CA ARG A 841 -32.94 -9.84 -8.57
C ARG A 841 -34.18 -10.74 -8.54
N ASN A 842 -33.99 -12.05 -8.39
CA ASN A 842 -35.08 -13.00 -8.25
C ASN A 842 -35.81 -12.82 -6.90
N TYR A 843 -35.12 -12.28 -5.88
CA TYR A 843 -35.73 -11.78 -4.65
C TYR A 843 -36.37 -10.39 -4.84
N ARG A 844 -37.40 -10.30 -5.69
CA ARG A 844 -38.45 -9.30 -5.46
C ARG A 844 -39.13 -9.69 -4.14
N PRO A 845 -39.19 -8.83 -3.11
CA PRO A 845 -40.07 -9.09 -1.98
C PRO A 845 -41.51 -9.18 -2.52
N ALA A 846 -42.33 -10.07 -1.95
CA ALA A 846 -43.72 -10.17 -2.37
C ALA A 846 -44.40 -8.81 -2.19
N THR A 847 -44.97 -8.30 -3.27
CA THR A 847 -45.90 -7.17 -3.21
C THR A 847 -47.18 -7.70 -2.56
N PHE A 848 -47.31 -7.48 -1.25
CA PHE A 848 -48.59 -7.64 -0.58
C PHE A 848 -49.58 -6.66 -1.21
N ASP A 849 -50.66 -7.21 -1.74
CA ASP A 849 -51.76 -6.44 -2.33
C ASP A 849 -52.47 -5.70 -1.18
N PRO A 850 -52.65 -4.36 -1.24
CA PRO A 850 -53.32 -3.60 -0.18
C PRO A 850 -54.84 -3.81 -0.25
N GLY A 851 -55.29 -5.02 0.08
CA GLY A 851 -56.63 -5.53 -0.23
C GLY A 851 -57.28 -6.39 0.86
N HIS A 852 -56.97 -6.16 2.14
CA HIS A 852 -57.79 -6.57 3.30
C HIS A 852 -57.54 -5.64 4.50
#